data_AF-A0A5C5XE00-F1
#
_entry.id   AF-A0A5C5XE00-F1
#
_cell.length_a   1.000
_cell.length_b   1.000
_cell.length_c   1.000
_cell.angle_alpha   90.00
_cell.angle_beta   90.00
_cell.angle_gamma   90.00
#
_symmetry.space_group_name_H-M   'P 1'
#
loop_
_entity.id
_entity.type
_entity.pdbx_description
1 polymer ?
#
loop_
_entity_poly.entity_id
_entity_poly.type
_entity_poly.pdbx_seq_one_letter_code
_entity_poly.pdbx_strand_id
1 'polypeptide(L)'
;MLKSDQTLRLLFAFVSIVILSTGLQKAKAQGIQTDARLGHTAMPAFGRDTGITHIEFMPYILDEDESILFGDLRGFMTNEGNVGGNIGTGYRFLEPNDILMIGVNGNYGFDQSLEKIYQQMSFGLEGSTRFGRLTSNVYVPVGEDEKVLQSSTGNVRMQGNQIVLDTVDTIGVAMKGVDVNLGFYMPGEFADERNMEAIVSWYHFEGSNVDNIDGVKFHVQGDITPYLQTQFAISNDDTFGTNVTLGMSFRFGNNDVPDNRLDRQFRRFNDSNYNVIVSKRSEIGTAIPLINPITNNAYVVQNIQNTGVPAPTTIMSIAAQDGTAENPFDTIAEAQTAGGDIFYLREGSSFSESIVLQDGQKLFGEGNAFSIDTVNYGTVSMEANASAAPVTINASLNSPAITLADNTSIAGLTLNPAAGSTSGDLIVANGIDNFRIENVTLNDATESGLVIDSSNNGYVNNLTINDSQADGVKILNHDGYMRLDNVKVEGAGGNGVLLSGGHGQTVFGGDLTLLNNQGSGLLVEDFDLITTVDDQGTVDTSDDVETDVYGFAAVENLILQGATGSKGVELVDNMGLIDIYTMDIQTTNGTGIESRNSDFVRIRDGSVSSVNAPAIDVEDSAVDIRPDSISADGGMYGIRMVRTTGTVMATGGFEEDSGGTIQNTDTAIYVEDSGSAGFQFGNFVDNTHVAVLRNAEVLDIISSKFTGTTSTIVDAENVKLFALTNNMFEGNSTTMGTAVNYVVDEAGGYVARMVRNTIVDSPKIFFNAQTMPGGESASLDFNFSENSVDLSQALGIGAKMDWTGPVNANIVSNFVTGDAANQKAFQFLTGDSAELGTFTFSQNILGFTEQNATAIEVLSQSTLDLAVFNNAIEFRGIDSVGVRTSASRTSTLILSNNFIDDYAGGATGILFPSIHDGSTITLDANEINLQRFSTFVDRGIILSNVTGTDDPFVTLVSNLNNTINGATTAVFVPANSITGRLVINGQVFE
;
A
#
# COMPACT_ATOMS: atom_id res chain seq x y z
N MET A 1 -1.92 -37.44 -0.63
CA MET A 1 -2.45 -38.52 0.23
C MET A 1 -2.02 -39.84 -0.42
N LEU A 2 -0.82 -40.36 -0.13
CA LEU A 2 -0.62 -41.50 0.77
C LEU A 2 0.86 -41.52 1.20
N LYS A 3 1.13 -41.00 2.40
CA LYS A 3 2.34 -41.28 3.18
C LYS A 3 1.98 -42.43 4.13
N SER A 4 2.39 -43.66 3.84
CA SER A 4 2.79 -44.66 4.84
C SER A 4 3.17 -45.97 4.16
N ASP A 5 4.40 -46.04 3.64
CA ASP A 5 4.92 -47.26 3.01
C ASP A 5 6.20 -47.72 3.72
N GLN A 6 6.19 -47.78 5.04
CA GLN A 6 7.24 -48.50 5.78
C GLN A 6 6.74 -49.87 6.26
N THR A 7 5.43 -50.01 6.45
CA THR A 7 4.79 -51.24 6.93
C THR A 7 4.58 -52.26 5.81
N LEU A 8 4.25 -51.83 4.58
CA LEU A 8 4.14 -52.73 3.42
C LEU A 8 5.51 -53.27 2.99
N ARG A 9 6.56 -52.44 3.09
CA ARG A 9 7.96 -52.80 2.79
C ARG A 9 8.52 -53.89 3.71
N LEU A 10 8.22 -53.81 5.01
CA LEU A 10 8.57 -54.88 5.96
C LEU A 10 7.75 -56.15 5.72
N LEU A 11 6.47 -56.00 5.35
CA LEU A 11 5.56 -57.11 5.09
C LEU A 11 5.95 -57.90 3.83
N PHE A 12 6.37 -57.24 2.75
CA PHE A 12 6.84 -57.92 1.53
C PHE A 12 8.14 -58.70 1.78
N ALA A 13 9.08 -58.14 2.55
CA ALA A 13 10.30 -58.84 2.97
C ALA A 13 9.98 -60.05 3.87
N PHE A 14 9.07 -59.90 4.84
CA PHE A 14 8.69 -60.98 5.77
C PHE A 14 7.90 -62.10 5.09
N VAL A 15 6.94 -61.76 4.23
CA VAL A 15 6.13 -62.73 3.47
C VAL A 15 6.99 -63.48 2.46
N SER A 16 7.95 -62.81 1.81
CA SER A 16 8.90 -63.47 0.89
C SER A 16 9.83 -64.45 1.64
N ILE A 17 10.33 -64.09 2.82
CA ILE A 17 11.14 -64.99 3.67
C ILE A 17 10.34 -66.22 4.15
N VAL A 18 9.05 -66.05 4.48
CA VAL A 18 8.16 -67.13 4.95
C VAL A 18 7.71 -68.06 3.81
N ILE A 19 7.44 -67.53 2.61
CA ILE A 19 7.07 -68.33 1.43
C ILE A 19 8.30 -69.06 0.86
N LEU A 20 9.49 -68.43 0.84
CA LEU A 20 10.73 -69.13 0.47
C LEU A 20 11.02 -70.29 1.43
N SER A 21 10.96 -70.07 2.75
CA SER A 21 11.28 -71.13 3.73
C SER A 21 10.34 -72.35 3.68
N THR A 22 9.07 -72.15 3.31
CA THR A 22 8.08 -73.24 3.16
C THR A 22 8.17 -73.96 1.80
N GLY A 23 8.55 -73.28 0.72
CA GLY A 23 8.87 -73.89 -0.58
C GLY A 23 10.19 -74.69 -0.57
N LEU A 24 11.21 -74.16 0.10
CA LEU A 24 12.54 -74.79 0.25
C LEU A 24 12.48 -76.16 0.96
N GLN A 25 11.56 -76.35 1.93
CA GLN A 25 11.41 -77.65 2.62
C GLN A 25 10.73 -78.73 1.77
N LYS A 26 9.86 -78.36 0.82
CA LYS A 26 9.19 -79.32 -0.09
C LYS A 26 10.04 -79.70 -1.31
N ALA A 27 10.83 -78.77 -1.85
CA ALA A 27 11.74 -79.04 -2.98
C ALA A 27 12.84 -80.05 -2.63
N LYS A 28 13.39 -79.97 -1.39
CA LYS A 28 14.42 -80.88 -0.87
C LYS A 28 13.95 -82.34 -0.76
N ALA A 29 12.63 -82.58 -0.69
CA ALA A 29 12.04 -83.92 -0.66
C ALA A 29 11.93 -84.59 -2.06
N GLN A 30 12.23 -83.88 -3.15
CA GLN A 30 12.14 -84.35 -4.53
C GLN A 30 13.46 -84.24 -5.33
N GLY A 31 14.59 -83.97 -4.67
CA GLY A 31 15.90 -83.85 -5.33
C GLY A 31 16.19 -82.48 -5.96
N ILE A 32 15.29 -81.50 -5.79
CA ILE A 32 15.50 -80.12 -6.24
C ILE A 32 16.20 -79.33 -5.14
N GLN A 33 17.28 -78.65 -5.51
CA GLN A 33 18.06 -77.77 -4.65
C GLN A 33 17.75 -76.31 -4.97
N THR A 34 18.14 -75.38 -4.10
CA THR A 34 17.75 -73.97 -4.21
C THR A 34 18.81 -73.08 -3.61
N ASP A 35 19.13 -71.98 -4.30
CA ASP A 35 19.88 -70.86 -3.76
C ASP A 35 19.04 -69.58 -3.88
N ALA A 36 19.21 -68.66 -2.95
CA ALA A 36 18.54 -67.36 -2.96
C ALA A 36 19.51 -66.25 -2.55
N ARG A 37 19.29 -65.03 -3.03
CA ARG A 37 19.98 -63.85 -2.49
C ARG A 37 19.03 -62.66 -2.32
N LEU A 38 19.27 -61.87 -1.29
CA LEU A 38 18.61 -60.60 -1.02
C LEU A 38 19.68 -59.53 -0.89
N GLY A 39 19.58 -58.47 -1.67
CA GLY A 39 20.59 -57.42 -1.66
C GLY A 39 20.06 -56.04 -1.98
N HIS A 40 20.96 -55.06 -1.83
CA HIS A 40 20.73 -53.69 -2.24
C HIS A 40 21.92 -53.22 -3.07
N THR A 41 21.64 -52.61 -4.22
CA THR A 41 22.62 -51.92 -5.06
C THR A 41 22.28 -50.44 -5.06
N ALA A 42 23.07 -49.67 -4.31
CA ALA A 42 22.91 -48.24 -4.15
C ALA A 42 23.41 -47.48 -5.39
N MET A 43 22.92 -46.24 -5.51
CA MET A 43 23.25 -45.26 -6.56
C MET A 43 22.71 -45.61 -7.97
N PRO A 44 22.64 -44.62 -8.88
CA PRO A 44 22.28 -44.85 -10.28
C PRO A 44 23.21 -45.84 -10.97
N ALA A 45 22.68 -46.54 -11.96
CA ALA A 45 23.41 -47.51 -12.77
C ALA A 45 23.01 -47.32 -14.24
N PHE A 46 23.74 -47.95 -15.15
CA PHE A 46 23.33 -48.00 -16.56
C PHE A 46 21.86 -48.44 -16.70
N GLY A 47 21.02 -47.60 -17.33
CA GLY A 47 19.59 -47.81 -17.52
C GLY A 47 18.68 -47.49 -16.34
N ARG A 48 19.17 -46.93 -15.23
CA ARG A 48 18.33 -46.47 -14.10
C ARG A 48 18.95 -45.32 -13.29
N ASP A 49 18.13 -44.33 -12.96
CA ASP A 49 18.57 -43.11 -12.26
C ASP A 49 18.59 -43.26 -10.71
N THR A 50 18.48 -44.49 -10.20
CA THR A 50 18.26 -44.77 -8.78
C THR A 50 18.79 -46.15 -8.35
N GLY A 51 18.93 -46.36 -7.04
CA GLY A 51 19.31 -47.64 -6.41
C GLY A 51 18.17 -48.67 -6.42
N ILE A 52 18.50 -49.96 -6.27
CA ILE A 52 17.51 -51.05 -6.21
C ILE A 52 17.74 -51.99 -5.03
N THR A 53 16.65 -52.41 -4.41
CA THR A 53 16.61 -53.56 -3.51
C THR A 53 16.10 -54.77 -4.28
N HIS A 54 16.82 -55.87 -4.28
CA HIS A 54 16.56 -57.02 -5.15
C HIS A 54 16.53 -58.33 -4.38
N ILE A 55 15.66 -59.24 -4.80
CA ILE A 55 15.58 -60.63 -4.35
C ILE A 55 15.72 -61.55 -5.55
N GLU A 56 16.48 -62.62 -5.38
CA GLU A 56 16.70 -63.61 -6.43
C GLU A 56 16.58 -65.01 -5.85
N PHE A 57 15.99 -65.90 -6.63
CA PHE A 57 15.74 -67.28 -6.27
C PHE A 57 16.04 -68.18 -7.45
N MET A 58 16.93 -69.13 -7.24
CA MET A 58 17.45 -70.04 -8.24
C MET A 58 17.19 -71.49 -7.80
N PRO A 59 16.04 -72.08 -8.16
CA PRO A 59 15.81 -73.51 -8.01
C PRO A 59 16.59 -74.27 -9.07
N TYR A 60 17.20 -75.41 -8.72
CA TYR A 60 18.01 -76.18 -9.65
C TYR A 60 18.03 -77.68 -9.39
N ILE A 61 18.34 -78.45 -10.43
CA ILE A 61 18.58 -79.89 -10.39
C ILE A 61 19.99 -80.14 -10.92
N LEU A 62 20.81 -80.85 -10.16
CA LEU A 62 22.14 -81.31 -10.54
C LEU A 62 22.07 -82.76 -11.02
N ASP A 63 22.71 -83.05 -12.15
CA ASP A 63 22.84 -84.40 -12.70
C ASP A 63 24.32 -84.82 -12.64
N GLU A 64 24.61 -85.84 -11.82
CA GLU A 64 25.92 -86.48 -11.61
C GLU A 64 27.14 -85.53 -11.52
N ASP A 65 26.95 -84.31 -11.00
CA ASP A 65 27.96 -83.24 -10.91
C ASP A 65 28.53 -82.76 -12.27
N GLU A 66 27.93 -83.13 -13.40
CA GLU A 66 28.35 -82.76 -14.77
C GLU A 66 27.43 -81.72 -15.43
N SER A 67 26.19 -81.58 -14.97
CA SER A 67 25.26 -80.57 -15.50
C SER A 67 24.23 -80.06 -14.49
N ILE A 68 23.69 -78.88 -14.77
CA ILE A 68 22.66 -78.23 -13.97
C ILE A 68 21.57 -77.64 -14.86
N LEU A 69 20.31 -77.95 -14.55
CA LEU A 69 19.15 -77.21 -15.03
C LEU A 69 18.67 -76.29 -13.92
N PHE A 70 18.53 -74.99 -14.20
CA PHE A 70 18.14 -74.00 -13.20
C PHE A 70 17.00 -73.09 -13.67
N GLY A 71 16.20 -72.61 -12.72
CA GLY A 71 15.32 -71.47 -12.87
C GLY A 71 16.00 -70.18 -12.39
N ASP A 72 15.63 -69.04 -12.96
CA ASP A 72 16.11 -67.72 -12.57
C ASP A 72 14.89 -66.83 -12.27
N LEU A 73 14.58 -66.62 -11.00
CA LEU A 73 13.50 -65.73 -10.56
C LEU A 73 14.08 -64.54 -9.83
N ARG A 74 13.93 -63.33 -10.38
CA ARG A 74 14.46 -62.09 -9.83
C ARG A 74 13.37 -61.04 -9.71
N GLY A 75 13.34 -60.32 -8.60
CA GLY A 75 12.48 -59.17 -8.40
C GLY A 75 13.28 -58.03 -7.79
N PHE A 76 12.95 -56.79 -8.16
CA PHE A 76 13.56 -55.62 -7.56
C PHE A 76 12.56 -54.48 -7.36
N MET A 77 12.91 -53.57 -6.46
CA MET A 77 12.19 -52.33 -6.19
C MET A 77 13.18 -51.18 -6.14
N THR A 78 12.88 -50.08 -6.82
CA THR A 78 13.67 -48.84 -6.77
C THR A 78 13.46 -48.09 -5.46
N ASN A 79 14.30 -47.09 -5.17
CA ASN A 79 14.14 -46.27 -3.96
C ASN A 79 12.84 -45.44 -3.97
N GLU A 80 12.31 -45.14 -5.17
CA GLU A 80 11.07 -44.39 -5.42
C GLU A 80 9.82 -45.29 -5.36
N GLY A 81 9.99 -46.61 -5.23
CA GLY A 81 8.89 -47.58 -5.09
C GLY A 81 8.43 -48.22 -6.41
N ASN A 82 9.15 -48.00 -7.50
CA ASN A 82 8.89 -48.67 -8.78
C ASN A 82 9.40 -50.12 -8.73
N VAL A 83 8.75 -51.05 -9.42
CA VAL A 83 9.06 -52.48 -9.36
C VAL A 83 9.45 -53.05 -10.72
N GLY A 84 10.25 -54.10 -10.70
CA GLY A 84 10.57 -54.88 -11.88
C GLY A 84 11.02 -56.29 -11.50
N GLY A 85 11.24 -57.12 -12.51
CA GLY A 85 11.65 -58.50 -12.29
C GLY A 85 11.95 -59.25 -13.57
N ASN A 86 12.59 -60.41 -13.40
CA ASN A 86 12.96 -61.32 -14.46
C ASN A 86 12.56 -62.75 -14.08
N ILE A 87 12.01 -63.48 -15.03
CA ILE A 87 11.65 -64.90 -14.89
C ILE A 87 12.27 -65.65 -16.05
N GLY A 88 13.11 -66.63 -15.76
CA GLY A 88 13.83 -67.37 -16.77
C GLY A 88 14.26 -68.77 -16.35
N THR A 89 14.97 -69.42 -17.25
CA THR A 89 15.57 -70.73 -17.05
C THR A 89 16.87 -70.84 -17.82
N GLY A 90 17.77 -71.71 -17.37
CA GLY A 90 19.00 -72.00 -18.06
C GLY A 90 19.53 -73.40 -17.78
N TYR A 91 20.56 -73.75 -18.54
CA TYR A 91 21.25 -75.02 -18.47
C TYR A 91 22.75 -74.76 -18.52
N ARG A 92 23.52 -75.38 -17.63
CA ARG A 92 25.00 -75.37 -17.67
C ARG A 92 25.53 -76.80 -17.68
N PHE A 93 26.63 -76.99 -18.38
CA PHE A 93 27.33 -78.25 -18.54
C PHE A 93 28.83 -78.05 -18.23
N LEU A 94 29.40 -78.94 -17.44
CA LEU A 94 30.83 -79.01 -17.12
C LEU A 94 31.45 -80.13 -17.95
N GLU A 95 32.50 -79.80 -18.69
CA GLU A 95 33.23 -80.79 -19.48
C GLU A 95 33.95 -81.79 -18.56
N PRO A 96 34.02 -83.11 -18.89
CA PRO A 96 34.49 -84.16 -17.99
C PRO A 96 35.92 -84.03 -17.40
N ASN A 97 36.76 -83.13 -17.92
CA ASN A 97 38.09 -82.87 -17.37
C ASN A 97 38.14 -81.63 -16.46
N ASP A 98 36.99 -81.03 -16.14
CA ASP A 98 36.87 -79.83 -15.29
C ASP A 98 37.73 -78.65 -15.78
N ILE A 99 37.76 -78.44 -17.10
CA ILE A 99 38.52 -77.35 -17.75
C ILE A 99 37.58 -76.22 -18.19
N LEU A 100 36.34 -76.54 -18.59
CA LEU A 100 35.39 -75.60 -19.17
C LEU A 100 33.96 -75.91 -18.74
N MET A 101 33.23 -74.88 -18.30
CA MET A 101 31.79 -74.90 -18.12
C MET A 101 31.15 -74.04 -19.22
N ILE A 102 30.09 -74.51 -19.86
CA ILE A 102 29.30 -73.75 -20.84
C ILE A 102 27.85 -73.69 -20.37
N GLY A 103 27.20 -72.54 -20.53
CA GLY A 103 25.81 -72.33 -20.18
C GLY A 103 25.02 -71.58 -21.22
N VAL A 104 23.71 -71.80 -21.23
CA VAL A 104 22.73 -71.02 -21.97
C VAL A 104 21.57 -70.65 -21.06
N ASN A 105 21.01 -69.46 -21.20
CA ASN A 105 19.83 -69.04 -20.44
C ASN A 105 18.88 -68.18 -21.27
N GLY A 106 17.61 -68.12 -20.87
CA GLY A 106 16.61 -67.26 -21.46
C GLY A 106 15.68 -66.70 -20.39
N ASN A 107 15.37 -65.40 -20.46
CA ASN A 107 14.56 -64.70 -19.46
C ASN A 107 13.53 -63.79 -20.11
N TYR A 108 12.42 -63.62 -19.41
CA TYR A 108 11.43 -62.58 -19.65
C TYR A 108 11.49 -61.58 -18.50
N GLY A 109 11.72 -60.31 -18.84
CA GLY A 109 11.85 -59.20 -17.92
C GLY A 109 10.71 -58.20 -18.06
N PHE A 110 10.32 -57.58 -16.94
CA PHE A 110 9.46 -56.40 -16.90
C PHE A 110 10.03 -55.37 -15.93
N ASP A 111 9.88 -54.09 -16.25
CA ASP A 111 10.51 -53.01 -15.51
C ASP A 111 9.64 -51.74 -15.51
N GLN A 112 9.34 -51.21 -14.33
CA GLN A 112 8.62 -49.95 -14.12
C GLN A 112 9.52 -48.83 -13.58
N SER A 113 10.85 -48.97 -13.61
CA SER A 113 11.79 -48.03 -12.99
C SER A 113 11.60 -46.56 -13.43
N LEU A 114 11.09 -46.34 -14.65
CA LEU A 114 10.75 -45.02 -15.23
C LEU A 114 9.23 -44.74 -15.22
N GLU A 115 8.50 -45.20 -14.20
CA GLU A 115 7.05 -45.02 -13.96
C GLU A 115 6.12 -45.75 -14.95
N LYS A 116 6.56 -46.02 -16.18
CA LYS A 116 5.88 -46.86 -17.18
C LYS A 116 6.49 -48.26 -17.23
N ILE A 117 5.65 -49.27 -17.46
CA ILE A 117 6.09 -50.68 -17.54
C ILE A 117 6.64 -50.98 -18.93
N TYR A 118 7.90 -51.37 -19.02
CA TYR A 118 8.56 -51.90 -20.20
C TYR A 118 8.81 -53.40 -20.04
N GLN A 119 8.87 -54.13 -21.16
CA GLN A 119 9.01 -55.59 -21.18
C GLN A 119 10.10 -56.00 -22.15
N GLN A 120 10.82 -57.07 -21.85
CA GLN A 120 11.96 -57.52 -22.65
C GLN A 120 12.14 -59.04 -22.58
N MET A 121 12.60 -59.64 -23.67
CA MET A 121 13.14 -61.00 -23.67
C MET A 121 14.67 -60.93 -23.74
N SER A 122 15.36 -61.78 -22.99
CA SER A 122 16.81 -61.90 -23.05
C SER A 122 17.27 -63.34 -23.27
N PHE A 123 18.37 -63.48 -23.98
CA PHE A 123 19.04 -64.77 -24.24
C PHE A 123 20.52 -64.63 -23.93
N GLY A 124 21.04 -65.51 -23.07
CA GLY A 124 22.40 -65.46 -22.56
C GLY A 124 23.22 -66.70 -22.93
N LEU A 125 24.50 -66.49 -23.21
CA LEU A 125 25.54 -67.52 -23.34
C LEU A 125 26.60 -67.30 -22.26
N GLU A 126 27.05 -68.37 -21.63
CA GLU A 126 28.06 -68.36 -20.56
C GLU A 126 29.17 -69.37 -20.86
N GLY A 127 30.42 -69.00 -20.55
CA GLY A 127 31.58 -69.88 -20.62
C GLY A 127 32.58 -69.58 -19.51
N SER A 128 32.87 -70.54 -18.65
CA SER A 128 33.81 -70.38 -17.54
C SER A 128 34.97 -71.38 -17.59
N THR A 129 36.16 -70.91 -17.23
CA THR A 129 37.35 -71.74 -16.97
C THR A 129 37.84 -71.48 -15.55
N ARG A 130 38.91 -72.15 -15.13
CA ARG A 130 39.57 -71.88 -13.84
C ARG A 130 40.24 -70.49 -13.77
N PHE A 131 40.45 -69.82 -14.90
CA PHE A 131 41.13 -68.52 -14.96
C PHE A 131 40.16 -67.33 -15.06
N GLY A 132 38.92 -67.58 -15.46
CA GLY A 132 37.96 -66.50 -15.72
C GLY A 132 36.77 -66.98 -16.53
N ARG A 133 35.94 -66.02 -16.92
CA ARG A 133 34.62 -66.26 -17.51
C ARG A 133 34.29 -65.25 -18.59
N LEU A 134 33.50 -65.69 -19.55
CA LEU A 134 32.86 -64.88 -20.57
C LEU A 134 31.35 -65.09 -20.47
N THR A 135 30.58 -64.01 -20.38
CA THR A 135 29.12 -64.07 -20.59
C THR A 135 28.71 -63.06 -21.66
N SER A 136 27.65 -63.36 -22.39
CA SER A 136 27.04 -62.41 -23.30
C SER A 136 25.54 -62.58 -23.31
N ASN A 137 24.82 -61.46 -23.30
CA ASN A 137 23.37 -61.44 -23.30
C ASN A 137 22.85 -60.57 -24.44
N VAL A 138 21.83 -61.05 -25.15
CA VAL A 138 21.06 -60.29 -26.14
C VAL A 138 19.71 -59.95 -25.55
N TYR A 139 19.27 -58.71 -25.74
CA TYR A 139 18.07 -58.12 -25.16
C TYR A 139 17.15 -57.59 -26.27
N VAL A 140 15.89 -58.00 -26.25
CA VAL A 140 14.88 -57.64 -27.25
C VAL A 140 13.61 -57.15 -26.56
N PRO A 141 13.30 -55.84 -26.61
CA PRO A 141 12.03 -55.31 -26.12
C PRO A 141 10.85 -56.03 -26.76
N VAL A 142 9.78 -56.22 -25.98
CA VAL A 142 8.54 -56.84 -26.46
C VAL A 142 7.35 -56.00 -26.01
N GLY A 143 6.30 -55.94 -26.85
CA GLY A 143 5.15 -55.07 -26.60
C GLY A 143 5.38 -53.64 -27.12
N GLU A 144 4.80 -52.67 -26.43
CA GLU A 144 4.95 -51.23 -26.73
C GLU A 144 6.29 -50.72 -26.18
N ASP A 145 7.18 -50.32 -27.09
CA ASP A 145 8.54 -49.88 -26.80
C ASP A 145 8.68 -48.36 -26.68
N GLU A 146 7.78 -47.55 -27.24
CA GLU A 146 7.74 -46.09 -27.06
C GLU A 146 6.57 -45.65 -26.15
N LYS A 147 6.82 -44.84 -25.12
CA LYS A 147 5.77 -44.33 -24.19
C LYS A 147 6.03 -42.90 -23.75
N VAL A 148 4.98 -42.07 -23.69
CA VAL A 148 5.06 -40.71 -23.14
C VAL A 148 5.25 -40.76 -21.61
N LEU A 149 6.35 -40.16 -21.14
CA LEU A 149 6.72 -40.08 -19.73
C LEU A 149 6.17 -38.79 -19.09
N GLN A 150 6.25 -37.66 -19.80
CA GLN A 150 5.81 -36.35 -19.32
C GLN A 150 5.36 -35.44 -20.47
N SER A 151 4.40 -34.56 -20.23
CA SER A 151 3.97 -33.49 -21.16
C SER A 151 4.07 -32.12 -20.48
N SER A 152 4.52 -31.10 -21.20
CA SER A 152 4.57 -29.70 -20.75
C SER A 152 4.10 -28.75 -21.86
N THR A 153 3.73 -27.51 -21.54
CA THR A 153 3.26 -26.53 -22.55
C THR A 153 4.20 -25.32 -22.63
N GLY A 154 4.36 -24.75 -23.82
CA GLY A 154 5.13 -23.51 -24.04
C GLY A 154 4.83 -22.88 -25.41
N ASN A 155 5.29 -21.65 -25.64
CA ASN A 155 5.18 -20.92 -26.93
C ASN A 155 3.73 -20.62 -27.39
N VAL A 156 3.24 -19.40 -27.13
CA VAL A 156 1.96 -18.88 -27.63
C VAL A 156 2.17 -18.28 -29.01
N ARG A 157 1.44 -18.75 -30.03
CA ARG A 157 1.48 -18.15 -31.37
C ARG A 157 0.12 -18.14 -32.04
N MET A 158 -0.03 -17.27 -33.04
CA MET A 158 -1.16 -17.35 -33.96
C MET A 158 -0.90 -18.44 -35.01
N GLN A 159 -1.91 -19.26 -35.31
CA GLN A 159 -1.89 -20.23 -36.38
C GLN A 159 -3.25 -20.20 -37.09
N GLY A 160 -3.26 -19.77 -38.36
CA GLY A 160 -4.51 -19.46 -39.06
C GLY A 160 -5.29 -18.37 -38.32
N ASN A 161 -6.57 -18.63 -38.03
CA ASN A 161 -7.44 -17.77 -37.22
C ASN A 161 -7.50 -18.19 -35.74
N GLN A 162 -6.53 -18.96 -35.23
CA GLN A 162 -6.52 -19.42 -33.84
C GLN A 162 -5.27 -18.97 -33.11
N ILE A 163 -5.37 -18.86 -31.78
CA ILE A 163 -4.20 -18.77 -30.90
C ILE A 163 -3.95 -20.18 -30.36
N VAL A 164 -2.72 -20.65 -30.52
CA VAL A 164 -2.32 -22.01 -30.14
C VAL A 164 -1.12 -22.00 -29.19
N LEU A 165 -1.07 -23.02 -28.33
CA LEU A 165 0.05 -23.37 -27.46
C LEU A 165 0.71 -24.65 -27.96
N ASP A 166 2.04 -24.71 -27.98
CA ASP A 166 2.74 -25.97 -28.23
C ASP A 166 2.80 -26.83 -26.97
N THR A 167 2.69 -28.16 -27.15
CA THR A 167 3.08 -29.13 -26.13
C THR A 167 4.48 -29.67 -26.40
N VAL A 168 5.21 -30.01 -25.34
CA VAL A 168 6.50 -30.71 -25.41
C VAL A 168 6.36 -31.98 -24.60
N ASP A 169 6.39 -33.12 -25.30
CA ASP A 169 6.28 -34.47 -24.75
C ASP A 169 7.67 -35.10 -24.62
N THR A 170 7.95 -35.71 -23.47
CA THR A 170 9.14 -36.55 -23.25
C THR A 170 8.75 -38.01 -23.45
N ILE A 171 9.35 -38.68 -24.44
CA ILE A 171 9.05 -40.07 -24.81
C ILE A 171 10.20 -40.97 -24.38
N GLY A 172 9.90 -42.06 -23.68
CA GLY A 172 10.84 -43.12 -23.32
C GLY A 172 10.76 -44.29 -24.31
N VAL A 173 11.90 -44.71 -24.85
CA VAL A 173 12.05 -45.77 -25.86
C VAL A 173 12.84 -46.95 -25.29
N ALA A 174 12.22 -48.12 -25.14
CA ALA A 174 12.88 -49.36 -24.74
C ALA A 174 13.79 -49.90 -25.85
N MET A 175 15.03 -50.23 -25.50
CA MET A 175 16.09 -50.50 -26.46
C MET A 175 16.42 -51.98 -26.57
N LYS A 176 16.71 -52.44 -27.79
CA LYS A 176 17.34 -53.74 -28.03
C LYS A 176 18.84 -53.60 -27.92
N GLY A 177 19.52 -54.63 -27.48
CA GLY A 177 20.97 -54.53 -27.29
C GLY A 177 21.66 -55.81 -26.94
N VAL A 178 22.96 -55.69 -26.73
CA VAL A 178 23.85 -56.77 -26.34
C VAL A 178 24.78 -56.30 -25.24
N ASP A 179 25.09 -57.19 -24.30
CA ASP A 179 26.24 -57.04 -23.42
C ASP A 179 27.20 -58.23 -23.53
N VAL A 180 28.47 -57.97 -23.26
CA VAL A 180 29.54 -58.96 -23.17
C VAL A 180 30.35 -58.65 -21.92
N ASN A 181 30.47 -59.62 -21.01
CA ASN A 181 31.20 -59.51 -19.75
C ASN A 181 32.39 -60.48 -19.75
N LEU A 182 33.59 -59.94 -19.52
CA LEU A 182 34.85 -60.67 -19.39
C LEU A 182 35.32 -60.59 -17.94
N GLY A 183 35.21 -61.69 -17.21
CA GLY A 183 35.58 -61.82 -15.81
C GLY A 183 36.89 -62.57 -15.59
N PHE A 184 37.70 -62.10 -14.64
CA PHE A 184 38.96 -62.72 -14.26
C PHE A 184 38.99 -62.91 -12.74
N TYR A 185 39.35 -64.12 -12.31
CA TYR A 185 39.58 -64.39 -10.89
C TYR A 185 40.86 -63.69 -10.43
N MET A 186 40.78 -62.94 -9.33
CA MET A 186 41.92 -62.18 -8.85
C MET A 186 42.92 -63.09 -8.13
N PRO A 187 44.22 -63.00 -8.42
CA PRO A 187 45.22 -63.91 -7.85
C PRO A 187 45.57 -63.55 -6.40
N GLY A 188 45.85 -64.57 -5.59
CA GLY A 188 46.41 -64.44 -4.24
C GLY A 188 45.48 -65.01 -3.16
N GLU A 189 46.06 -65.49 -2.07
CA GLU A 189 45.35 -66.24 -1.01
C GLU A 189 44.10 -65.50 -0.49
N PHE A 190 44.20 -64.18 -0.27
CA PHE A 190 43.06 -63.37 0.13
C PHE A 190 41.96 -63.30 -0.95
N ALA A 191 42.32 -63.18 -2.23
CA ALA A 191 41.34 -63.07 -3.30
C ALA A 191 40.68 -64.43 -3.60
N ASP A 192 41.46 -65.52 -3.54
CA ASP A 192 40.97 -66.89 -3.72
C ASP A 192 40.00 -67.30 -2.58
N GLU A 193 40.34 -67.01 -1.33
CA GLU A 193 39.47 -67.30 -0.17
C GLU A 193 38.13 -66.54 -0.22
N ARG A 194 38.13 -65.37 -0.86
CA ARG A 194 36.97 -64.46 -0.94
C ARG A 194 36.31 -64.46 -2.32
N ASN A 195 36.67 -65.42 -3.18
CA ASN A 195 36.15 -65.58 -4.54
C ASN A 195 36.07 -64.25 -5.30
N MET A 196 37.14 -63.45 -5.21
CA MET A 196 37.11 -62.11 -5.79
C MET A 196 37.33 -62.17 -7.31
N GLU A 197 36.49 -61.44 -8.04
CA GLU A 197 36.49 -61.39 -9.50
C GLU A 197 36.47 -59.93 -9.96
N ALA A 198 37.31 -59.61 -10.94
CA ALA A 198 37.27 -58.35 -11.67
C ALA A 198 36.67 -58.58 -13.05
N ILE A 199 35.65 -57.81 -13.42
CA ILE A 199 34.88 -57.98 -14.64
C ILE A 199 34.89 -56.68 -15.43
N VAL A 200 35.19 -56.79 -16.72
CA VAL A 200 35.04 -55.72 -17.70
C VAL A 200 33.90 -56.09 -18.64
N SER A 201 32.93 -55.21 -18.78
CA SER A 201 31.81 -55.36 -19.68
C SER A 201 31.84 -54.30 -20.77
N TRP A 202 31.46 -54.70 -21.97
CA TRP A 202 31.06 -53.80 -23.04
C TRP A 202 29.58 -54.04 -23.34
N TYR A 203 28.85 -52.98 -23.65
CA TYR A 203 27.45 -53.07 -24.04
C TYR A 203 27.10 -52.07 -25.13
N HIS A 204 26.13 -52.46 -25.95
CA HIS A 204 25.59 -51.67 -27.06
C HIS A 204 24.07 -51.84 -27.11
N PHE A 205 23.33 -50.72 -27.10
CA PHE A 205 21.88 -50.69 -27.21
C PHE A 205 21.44 -49.71 -28.30
N GLU A 206 20.43 -50.08 -29.09
CA GLU A 206 19.86 -49.26 -30.15
C GLU A 206 18.32 -49.21 -30.04
N GLY A 207 17.72 -48.10 -30.48
CA GLY A 207 16.28 -47.84 -30.41
C GLY A 207 15.81 -46.91 -31.53
N SER A 208 14.51 -46.81 -31.74
CA SER A 208 13.92 -45.94 -32.77
C SER A 208 14.00 -44.46 -32.39
N ASN A 209 14.57 -43.63 -33.28
CA ASN A 209 14.70 -42.18 -33.14
C ASN A 209 15.28 -41.71 -31.79
N VAL A 210 16.16 -42.52 -31.21
CA VAL A 210 17.00 -42.20 -30.06
C VAL A 210 18.44 -42.54 -30.43
N ASP A 211 19.41 -41.86 -29.84
CA ASP A 211 20.81 -42.19 -30.06
C ASP A 211 21.11 -43.58 -29.50
N ASN A 212 22.04 -44.28 -30.15
CA ASN A 212 22.55 -45.55 -29.67
C ASN A 212 23.31 -45.33 -28.36
N ILE A 213 23.33 -46.34 -27.49
CA ILE A 213 24.09 -46.32 -26.25
C ILE A 213 25.25 -47.29 -26.36
N ASP A 214 26.46 -46.74 -26.37
CA ASP A 214 27.69 -47.50 -26.34
C ASP A 214 28.44 -47.23 -25.03
N GLY A 215 28.76 -48.30 -24.30
CA GLY A 215 29.36 -48.13 -22.98
C GLY A 215 30.24 -49.27 -22.51
N VAL A 216 31.01 -48.93 -21.48
CA VAL A 216 31.88 -49.88 -20.78
C VAL A 216 31.57 -49.85 -19.29
N LYS A 217 31.70 -51.01 -18.65
CA LYS A 217 31.53 -51.18 -17.21
C LYS A 217 32.71 -51.96 -16.65
N PHE A 218 33.28 -51.47 -15.57
CA PHE A 218 34.23 -52.22 -14.78
C PHE A 218 33.59 -52.51 -13.42
N HIS A 219 33.60 -53.76 -12.98
CA HIS A 219 33.16 -54.08 -11.63
C HIS A 219 34.00 -55.14 -10.95
N VAL A 220 34.16 -54.99 -9.65
CA VAL A 220 34.84 -55.95 -8.77
C VAL A 220 33.80 -56.49 -7.80
N GLN A 221 33.73 -57.79 -7.68
CA GLN A 221 32.86 -58.47 -6.72
C GLN A 221 33.64 -59.50 -5.91
N GLY A 222 33.16 -59.78 -4.71
CA GLY A 222 33.74 -60.81 -3.85
C GLY A 222 32.95 -61.01 -2.57
N ASP A 223 33.23 -62.12 -1.90
CA ASP A 223 32.51 -62.58 -0.72
C ASP A 223 33.24 -62.14 0.56
N ILE A 224 32.70 -61.13 1.26
CA ILE A 224 33.22 -60.68 2.56
C ILE A 224 33.00 -61.73 3.65
N THR A 225 32.00 -62.59 3.50
CA THR A 225 31.84 -63.85 4.24
C THR A 225 31.16 -64.85 3.32
N PRO A 226 31.12 -66.16 3.65
CA PRO A 226 30.35 -67.14 2.89
C PRO A 226 28.85 -66.80 2.70
N TYR A 227 28.32 -65.79 3.38
CA TYR A 227 26.91 -65.40 3.26
C TYR A 227 26.72 -63.97 2.77
N LEU A 228 27.80 -63.20 2.57
CA LEU A 228 27.74 -61.78 2.22
C LEU A 228 28.67 -61.49 1.05
N GLN A 229 28.07 -61.18 -0.09
CA GLN A 229 28.75 -60.71 -1.28
C GLN A 229 28.70 -59.20 -1.36
N THR A 230 29.77 -58.59 -1.82
CA THR A 230 29.83 -57.17 -2.14
C THR A 230 30.32 -56.94 -3.54
N GLN A 231 29.82 -55.88 -4.17
CA GLN A 231 30.20 -55.46 -5.51
C GLN A 231 30.41 -53.95 -5.56
N PHE A 232 31.38 -53.53 -6.35
CA PHE A 232 31.63 -52.15 -6.72
C PHE A 232 31.72 -52.08 -8.24
N ALA A 233 30.94 -51.20 -8.88
CA ALA A 233 31.00 -51.02 -10.33
C ALA A 233 31.08 -49.55 -10.72
N ILE A 234 31.82 -49.28 -11.80
CA ILE A 234 31.82 -48.01 -12.50
C ILE A 234 31.41 -48.29 -13.95
N SER A 235 30.45 -47.55 -14.47
CA SER A 235 30.10 -47.57 -15.90
C SER A 235 30.21 -46.18 -16.50
N ASN A 236 30.50 -46.11 -17.79
CA ASN A 236 30.49 -44.88 -18.57
C ASN A 236 29.89 -45.16 -19.95
N ASP A 237 28.94 -44.33 -20.34
CA ASP A 237 28.30 -44.31 -21.65
C ASP A 237 27.85 -42.88 -22.02
N ASP A 238 27.42 -42.69 -23.26
CA ASP A 238 27.03 -41.40 -23.83
C ASP A 238 25.64 -40.89 -23.41
N THR A 239 24.79 -41.75 -22.82
CA THR A 239 23.40 -41.43 -22.47
C THR A 239 23.21 -41.20 -20.97
N PHE A 240 23.68 -42.13 -20.14
CA PHE A 240 23.60 -42.11 -18.69
C PHE A 240 24.89 -41.59 -18.02
N GLY A 241 25.93 -41.28 -18.80
CA GLY A 241 27.17 -40.69 -18.30
C GLY A 241 27.98 -41.64 -17.41
N THR A 242 28.76 -41.09 -16.47
CA THR A 242 29.57 -41.89 -15.53
C THR A 242 28.77 -42.24 -14.29
N ASN A 243 28.53 -43.53 -14.06
CA ASN A 243 27.81 -44.04 -12.90
C ASN A 243 28.71 -44.88 -12.00
N VAL A 244 28.52 -44.78 -10.69
CA VAL A 244 29.21 -45.58 -9.68
C VAL A 244 28.17 -46.28 -8.84
N THR A 245 28.28 -47.59 -8.68
CA THR A 245 27.36 -48.40 -7.88
C THR A 245 28.10 -49.20 -6.81
N LEU A 246 27.44 -49.37 -5.69
CA LEU A 246 27.89 -50.22 -4.58
C LEU A 246 26.76 -51.18 -4.23
N GLY A 247 27.04 -52.48 -4.27
CA GLY A 247 26.05 -53.51 -3.95
C GLY A 247 26.50 -54.42 -2.81
N MET A 248 25.54 -54.83 -2.01
CA MET A 248 25.70 -55.83 -0.96
C MET A 248 24.54 -56.83 -1.04
N SER A 249 24.84 -58.13 -1.06
CA SER A 249 23.84 -59.18 -1.17
C SER A 249 24.10 -60.31 -0.17
N PHE A 250 23.08 -60.65 0.61
CA PHE A 250 23.08 -61.79 1.50
C PHE A 250 22.60 -63.04 0.75
N ARG A 251 23.37 -64.12 0.83
CA ARG A 251 23.07 -65.39 0.17
C ARG A 251 22.53 -66.42 1.17
N PHE A 252 21.50 -67.13 0.74
CA PHE A 252 20.87 -68.23 1.47
C PHE A 252 20.87 -69.48 0.58
N GLY A 253 21.26 -70.63 1.12
CA GLY A 253 21.36 -71.87 0.34
C GLY A 253 21.77 -73.06 1.19
N ASN A 254 21.67 -74.26 0.63
CA ASN A 254 21.93 -75.52 1.35
C ASN A 254 23.40 -75.98 1.33
N ASN A 255 24.27 -75.32 0.57
CA ASN A 255 25.66 -75.74 0.33
C ASN A 255 26.62 -74.53 0.32
N ASP A 256 27.92 -74.77 0.52
CA ASP A 256 28.99 -73.74 0.55
C ASP A 256 28.96 -72.79 -0.66
N VAL A 257 29.58 -71.61 -0.56
CA VAL A 257 29.61 -70.65 -1.68
C VAL A 257 30.39 -71.22 -2.87
N PRO A 258 29.96 -70.94 -4.11
CA PRO A 258 30.79 -71.10 -5.29
C PRO A 258 32.16 -70.44 -5.12
N ASP A 259 33.24 -71.18 -5.37
CA ASP A 259 34.60 -70.64 -5.47
C ASP A 259 35.08 -70.72 -6.93
N ASN A 260 36.38 -70.54 -7.17
CA ASN A 260 36.97 -70.60 -8.51
C ASN A 260 36.95 -72.02 -9.13
N ARG A 261 36.51 -73.06 -8.41
CA ARG A 261 36.32 -74.40 -8.95
C ARG A 261 35.06 -74.45 -9.80
N LEU A 262 35.18 -75.04 -10.99
CA LEU A 262 34.13 -75.02 -12.01
C LEU A 262 32.87 -75.79 -11.62
N ASP A 263 33.00 -76.87 -10.86
CA ASP A 263 31.89 -77.65 -10.27
C ASP A 263 31.01 -76.79 -9.36
N ARG A 264 31.60 -75.81 -8.65
CA ARG A 264 30.84 -74.93 -7.77
C ARG A 264 30.24 -73.73 -8.50
N GLN A 265 30.77 -73.34 -9.66
CA GLN A 265 30.23 -72.24 -10.48
C GLN A 265 28.84 -72.51 -11.07
N PHE A 266 28.40 -73.77 -11.10
CA PHE A 266 27.02 -74.13 -11.45
C PHE A 266 25.96 -73.36 -10.67
N ARG A 267 26.27 -73.00 -9.43
CA ARG A 267 25.34 -72.33 -8.52
C ARG A 267 25.47 -70.80 -8.53
N ARG A 268 26.09 -70.21 -9.54
CA ARG A 268 26.14 -68.74 -9.69
C ARG A 268 24.81 -68.22 -10.24
N PHE A 269 24.34 -67.07 -9.76
CA PHE A 269 23.20 -66.39 -10.35
C PHE A 269 23.52 -65.90 -11.78
N ASN A 270 22.49 -65.75 -12.61
CA ASN A 270 22.63 -65.28 -13.98
C ASN A 270 23.09 -63.81 -14.00
N ASP A 271 24.04 -63.49 -14.88
CA ASP A 271 24.59 -62.14 -15.03
C ASP A 271 23.94 -61.44 -16.24
N SER A 272 22.66 -61.09 -16.10
CA SER A 272 21.93 -60.23 -17.04
C SER A 272 21.35 -59.01 -16.31
N ASN A 273 21.03 -57.97 -17.07
CA ASN A 273 20.49 -56.72 -16.53
C ASN A 273 19.18 -56.93 -15.76
N TYR A 274 18.97 -56.14 -14.70
CA TYR A 274 17.73 -56.17 -13.92
C TYR A 274 16.61 -55.40 -14.62
N ASN A 275 16.96 -54.20 -15.08
CA ASN A 275 16.09 -53.21 -15.69
C ASN A 275 16.08 -53.34 -17.22
N VAL A 276 15.01 -52.85 -17.83
CA VAL A 276 14.94 -52.68 -19.28
C VAL A 276 15.61 -51.35 -19.61
N ILE A 277 16.52 -51.34 -20.58
CA ILE A 277 17.23 -50.11 -20.97
C ILE A 277 16.28 -49.23 -21.79
N VAL A 278 16.07 -47.99 -21.34
CA VAL A 278 15.18 -47.03 -21.96
C VAL A 278 15.92 -45.70 -22.16
N SER A 279 15.96 -45.19 -23.39
CA SER A 279 16.46 -43.85 -23.70
C SER A 279 15.29 -42.85 -23.81
N LYS A 280 15.57 -41.54 -23.65
CA LYS A 280 14.54 -40.48 -23.64
C LYS A 280 14.76 -39.54 -24.82
N ARG A 281 13.68 -39.12 -25.49
CA ARG A 281 13.68 -38.01 -26.47
C ARG A 281 12.57 -37.01 -26.17
N SER A 282 12.76 -35.76 -26.57
CA SER A 282 11.71 -34.74 -26.53
C SER A 282 11.10 -34.58 -27.91
N GLU A 283 9.77 -34.53 -27.98
CA GLU A 283 9.00 -34.33 -29.20
C GLU A 283 8.06 -33.13 -28.99
N ILE A 284 8.06 -32.18 -29.94
CA ILE A 284 7.07 -31.09 -29.92
C ILE A 284 5.76 -31.71 -30.39
N GLY A 285 4.77 -31.73 -29.51
CA GLY A 285 3.45 -32.28 -29.76
C GLY A 285 2.55 -31.32 -30.53
N THR A 286 1.25 -31.60 -30.50
CA THR A 286 0.24 -30.88 -31.28
C THR A 286 -0.06 -29.50 -30.72
N ALA A 287 -0.20 -28.51 -31.60
CA ALA A 287 -0.68 -27.18 -31.24
C ALA A 287 -2.12 -27.24 -30.68
N ILE A 288 -2.33 -26.75 -29.45
CA ILE A 288 -3.62 -26.76 -28.76
C ILE A 288 -4.24 -25.36 -28.84
N PRO A 289 -5.45 -25.20 -29.39
CA PRO A 289 -6.11 -23.90 -29.43
C PRO A 289 -6.53 -23.42 -28.04
N LEU A 290 -6.44 -22.11 -27.82
CA LEU A 290 -6.99 -21.46 -26.63
C LEU A 290 -8.52 -21.41 -26.71
N ILE A 291 -9.18 -21.77 -25.61
CA ILE A 291 -10.64 -21.87 -25.54
C ILE A 291 -11.22 -20.63 -24.86
N ASN A 292 -12.13 -19.94 -25.56
CA ASN A 292 -12.89 -18.80 -25.07
C ASN A 292 -13.83 -19.23 -23.92
N PRO A 293 -13.74 -18.63 -22.73
CA PRO A 293 -14.57 -18.99 -21.57
C PRO A 293 -16.06 -18.62 -21.74
N ILE A 294 -16.40 -17.69 -22.63
CA ILE A 294 -17.78 -17.27 -22.88
C ILE A 294 -18.49 -18.27 -23.78
N THR A 295 -17.84 -18.67 -24.88
CA THR A 295 -18.46 -19.54 -25.91
C THR A 295 -18.11 -21.02 -25.75
N ASN A 296 -17.10 -21.34 -24.93
CA ASN A 296 -16.49 -22.66 -24.78
C ASN A 296 -15.97 -23.27 -26.10
N ASN A 297 -15.68 -22.42 -27.09
CA ASN A 297 -15.07 -22.78 -28.37
C ASN A 297 -13.65 -22.20 -28.48
N ALA A 298 -12.86 -22.66 -29.44
CA ALA A 298 -11.57 -22.05 -29.74
C ALA A 298 -11.75 -20.58 -30.15
N TYR A 299 -10.87 -19.70 -29.66
CA TYR A 299 -10.86 -18.30 -30.09
C TYR A 299 -10.69 -18.19 -31.60
N VAL A 300 -11.52 -17.37 -32.23
CA VAL A 300 -11.40 -16.97 -33.63
C VAL A 300 -10.78 -15.57 -33.70
N VAL A 301 -9.55 -15.50 -34.19
CA VAL A 301 -8.80 -14.26 -34.42
C VAL A 301 -8.91 -13.87 -35.88
N GLN A 302 -9.34 -12.62 -36.12
CA GLN A 302 -9.30 -11.99 -37.42
C GLN A 302 -8.15 -10.98 -37.42
N ASN A 303 -7.16 -11.21 -38.28
CA ASN A 303 -6.05 -10.28 -38.48
C ASN A 303 -6.48 -9.23 -39.52
N ILE A 304 -6.19 -7.96 -39.25
CA ILE A 304 -6.52 -6.85 -40.14
C ILE A 304 -5.28 -6.00 -40.36
N GLN A 305 -4.96 -5.66 -41.60
CA GLN A 305 -3.82 -4.82 -41.96
C GLN A 305 -4.17 -3.87 -43.10
N ASN A 306 -4.31 -2.58 -42.81
CA ASN A 306 -4.55 -1.57 -43.84
C ASN A 306 -3.25 -0.82 -44.15
N THR A 307 -2.57 -1.22 -45.22
CA THR A 307 -1.30 -0.61 -45.67
C THR A 307 -1.48 0.65 -46.54
N GLY A 308 -2.71 1.09 -46.79
CA GLY A 308 -2.99 2.26 -47.65
C GLY A 308 -2.61 2.07 -49.13
N VAL A 309 -2.23 0.87 -49.56
CA VAL A 309 -1.93 0.55 -50.96
C VAL A 309 -3.26 0.22 -51.66
N PRO A 310 -3.67 0.95 -52.71
CA PRO A 310 -4.84 0.57 -53.50
C PRO A 310 -4.65 -0.86 -54.02
N ALA A 311 -5.66 -1.72 -53.85
CA ALA A 311 -5.64 -3.08 -54.36
C ALA A 311 -5.03 -3.11 -55.78
N PRO A 312 -3.97 -3.89 -56.04
CA PRO A 312 -3.26 -3.82 -57.30
C PRO A 312 -4.22 -4.11 -58.45
N THR A 313 -4.37 -3.15 -59.38
CA THR A 313 -5.22 -3.23 -60.57
C THR A 313 -4.74 -4.24 -61.63
N THR A 314 -3.96 -5.25 -61.24
CA THR A 314 -3.44 -6.29 -62.13
C THR A 314 -3.75 -7.67 -61.59
N ILE A 315 -4.51 -8.41 -62.40
CA ILE A 315 -4.96 -9.79 -62.22
C ILE A 315 -3.76 -10.72 -61.99
N MET A 316 -3.41 -10.94 -60.72
CA MET A 316 -2.77 -12.16 -60.22
C MET A 316 -3.62 -12.61 -59.04
N SER A 317 -3.90 -13.92 -58.95
CA SER A 317 -4.83 -14.49 -57.97
C SER A 317 -4.45 -14.06 -56.55
N ILE A 318 -5.19 -13.12 -56.00
CA ILE A 318 -5.17 -12.79 -54.58
C ILE A 318 -5.64 -14.06 -53.87
N ALA A 319 -4.84 -14.57 -52.92
CA ALA A 319 -5.42 -15.42 -51.89
C ALA A 319 -6.61 -14.65 -51.31
N ALA A 320 -7.74 -15.33 -51.10
CA ALA A 320 -8.87 -14.66 -50.46
C ALA A 320 -8.37 -14.13 -49.10
N GLN A 321 -8.58 -12.85 -48.82
CA GLN A 321 -8.41 -12.32 -47.48
C GLN A 321 -9.37 -13.10 -46.58
N ASP A 322 -8.81 -13.95 -45.75
CA ASP A 322 -9.53 -14.89 -44.89
C ASP A 322 -9.28 -14.61 -43.40
N GLY A 323 -8.59 -13.50 -43.10
CA GLY A 323 -8.34 -13.02 -41.75
C GLY A 323 -7.26 -13.80 -41.01
N THR A 324 -6.56 -14.73 -41.68
CA THR A 324 -5.40 -15.37 -41.07
C THR A 324 -4.23 -14.39 -40.96
N ALA A 325 -3.23 -14.72 -40.15
CA ALA A 325 -2.02 -13.91 -40.04
C ALA A 325 -1.30 -13.71 -41.39
N GLU A 326 -1.43 -14.67 -42.32
CA GLU A 326 -0.82 -14.65 -43.64
C GLU A 326 -1.66 -13.89 -44.69
N ASN A 327 -2.99 -13.87 -44.55
CA ASN A 327 -3.90 -13.13 -45.44
C ASN A 327 -4.91 -12.29 -44.63
N PRO A 328 -4.45 -11.20 -43.98
CA PRO A 328 -5.31 -10.34 -43.17
C PRO A 328 -6.38 -9.64 -44.02
N PHE A 329 -7.48 -9.24 -43.38
CA PHE A 329 -8.47 -8.35 -44.00
C PHE A 329 -7.92 -6.93 -44.16
N ASP A 330 -8.45 -6.17 -45.12
CA ASP A 330 -8.09 -4.76 -45.33
C ASP A 330 -8.92 -3.81 -44.45
N THR A 331 -10.14 -4.22 -44.05
CA THR A 331 -11.05 -3.41 -43.24
C THR A 331 -11.56 -4.16 -42.00
N ILE A 332 -11.96 -3.40 -40.98
CA ILE A 332 -12.54 -3.97 -39.76
C ILE A 332 -13.95 -4.47 -40.03
N ALA A 333 -14.74 -3.78 -40.87
CA ALA A 333 -16.07 -4.22 -41.28
C ALA A 333 -16.09 -5.62 -41.95
N GLU A 334 -15.10 -5.94 -42.78
CA GLU A 334 -14.97 -7.28 -43.38
C GLU A 334 -14.68 -8.34 -42.31
N ALA A 335 -13.77 -8.05 -41.39
CA ALA A 335 -13.45 -8.91 -40.26
C ALA A 335 -14.67 -9.15 -39.35
N GLN A 336 -15.46 -8.12 -39.07
CA GLN A 336 -16.70 -8.22 -38.30
C GLN A 336 -17.73 -9.11 -39.00
N THR A 337 -17.86 -8.99 -40.33
CA THR A 337 -18.77 -9.82 -41.13
C THR A 337 -18.34 -11.29 -41.15
N ALA A 338 -17.03 -11.56 -41.10
CA ALA A 338 -16.48 -12.92 -41.04
C ALA A 338 -16.70 -13.62 -39.69
N GLY A 339 -17.01 -12.87 -38.63
CA GLY A 339 -17.28 -13.40 -37.29
C GLY A 339 -15.99 -13.78 -36.54
N GLY A 340 -15.47 -12.84 -35.74
CA GLY A 340 -14.31 -13.05 -34.87
C GLY A 340 -14.64 -12.79 -33.40
N ASP A 341 -13.93 -13.49 -32.51
CA ASP A 341 -13.86 -13.17 -31.08
C ASP A 341 -12.84 -12.04 -30.83
N ILE A 342 -11.74 -12.03 -31.60
CA ILE A 342 -10.64 -11.09 -31.46
C ILE A 342 -10.33 -10.47 -32.82
N PHE A 343 -10.34 -9.14 -32.89
CA PHE A 343 -9.87 -8.35 -34.03
C PHE A 343 -8.47 -7.83 -33.72
N TYR A 344 -7.46 -8.38 -34.41
CA TYR A 344 -6.06 -8.03 -34.21
C TYR A 344 -5.58 -7.13 -35.34
N LEU A 345 -5.38 -5.84 -35.03
CA LEU A 345 -4.96 -4.82 -35.98
C LEU A 345 -3.44 -4.76 -36.04
N ARG A 346 -2.88 -4.95 -37.24
CA ARG A 346 -1.44 -4.95 -37.47
C ARG A 346 -0.84 -3.56 -37.41
N GLU A 347 0.43 -3.51 -37.00
CA GLU A 347 1.18 -2.27 -36.80
C GLU A 347 1.15 -1.33 -38.01
N GLY A 348 1.15 -0.02 -37.75
CA GLY A 348 1.16 1.02 -38.78
C GLY A 348 -0.12 1.13 -39.63
N SER A 349 -1.14 0.33 -39.34
CA SER A 349 -2.42 0.42 -40.04
C SER A 349 -3.19 1.69 -39.65
N SER A 350 -3.88 2.27 -40.63
CA SER A 350 -4.81 3.39 -40.39
C SER A 350 -6.18 3.08 -40.99
N PHE A 351 -7.22 3.17 -40.16
CA PHE A 351 -8.60 2.89 -40.54
C PHE A 351 -9.43 4.18 -40.56
N SER A 352 -10.48 4.21 -41.37
CA SER A 352 -11.41 5.34 -41.49
C SER A 352 -12.85 4.83 -41.45
N GLU A 353 -13.20 4.22 -40.33
CA GLU A 353 -14.48 3.59 -40.07
C GLU A 353 -14.80 3.66 -38.57
N SER A 354 -16.09 3.62 -38.23
CA SER A 354 -16.55 3.50 -36.84
C SER A 354 -16.80 2.04 -36.51
N ILE A 355 -16.45 1.63 -35.29
CA ILE A 355 -16.50 0.22 -34.87
C ILE A 355 -17.57 0.07 -33.79
N VAL A 356 -18.47 -0.89 -33.97
CA VAL A 356 -19.41 -1.31 -32.93
C VAL A 356 -19.09 -2.75 -32.57
N LEU A 357 -18.58 -2.97 -31.35
CA LEU A 357 -18.29 -4.32 -30.87
C LEU A 357 -19.58 -5.04 -30.46
N GLN A 358 -19.58 -6.35 -30.56
CA GLN A 358 -20.59 -7.25 -30.00
C GLN A 358 -20.10 -7.85 -28.69
N ASP A 359 -21.02 -8.44 -27.92
CA ASP A 359 -20.68 -9.03 -26.62
C ASP A 359 -19.53 -10.04 -26.72
N GLY A 360 -18.56 -9.92 -25.81
CA GLY A 360 -17.38 -10.79 -25.73
C GLY A 360 -16.24 -10.47 -26.72
N GLN A 361 -16.47 -9.58 -27.69
CA GLN A 361 -15.47 -9.24 -28.71
C GLN A 361 -14.31 -8.39 -28.18
N LYS A 362 -13.14 -8.58 -28.77
CA LYS A 362 -11.91 -7.88 -28.38
C LYS A 362 -11.27 -7.20 -29.59
N LEU A 363 -10.72 -6.01 -29.41
CA LEU A 363 -10.05 -5.23 -30.45
C LEU A 363 -8.66 -4.79 -29.98
N PHE A 364 -7.62 -5.37 -30.56
CA PHE A 364 -6.25 -5.14 -30.11
C PHE A 364 -5.39 -4.59 -31.24
N GLY A 365 -4.66 -3.51 -30.98
CA GLY A 365 -3.59 -3.01 -31.82
C GLY A 365 -2.26 -3.68 -31.49
N GLU A 366 -1.54 -4.09 -32.53
CA GLU A 366 -0.19 -4.62 -32.43
C GLU A 366 0.77 -3.58 -31.81
N GLY A 367 1.60 -4.05 -30.88
CA GLY A 367 2.64 -3.25 -30.23
C GLY A 367 2.60 -3.28 -28.72
N ASN A 368 1.41 -3.51 -28.15
CA ASN A 368 1.22 -3.67 -26.71
C ASN A 368 0.94 -5.13 -26.37
N ALA A 369 1.35 -5.54 -25.16
CA ALA A 369 0.97 -6.85 -24.63
C ALA A 369 -0.50 -6.80 -24.22
N PHE A 370 -1.21 -7.90 -24.43
CA PHE A 370 -2.59 -8.06 -23.97
C PHE A 370 -2.77 -9.46 -23.41
N SER A 371 -3.70 -9.57 -22.48
CA SER A 371 -4.02 -10.82 -21.80
C SER A 371 -5.38 -11.33 -22.26
N ILE A 372 -5.48 -12.65 -22.43
CA ILE A 372 -6.71 -13.32 -22.83
C ILE A 372 -7.03 -14.41 -21.81
N ASP A 373 -8.25 -14.40 -21.30
CA ASP A 373 -8.73 -15.45 -20.41
C ASP A 373 -9.15 -16.69 -21.20
N THR A 374 -8.78 -17.86 -20.68
CA THR A 374 -8.97 -19.16 -21.32
C THR A 374 -9.47 -20.21 -20.34
N VAL A 375 -10.31 -21.13 -20.81
CA VAL A 375 -10.83 -22.24 -19.98
C VAL A 375 -9.72 -23.21 -19.57
N ASN A 376 -8.79 -23.48 -20.49
CA ASN A 376 -7.81 -24.55 -20.37
C ASN A 376 -6.54 -24.15 -19.61
N TYR A 377 -6.21 -22.85 -19.53
CA TYR A 377 -4.95 -22.38 -18.95
C TYR A 377 -5.07 -21.12 -18.08
N GLY A 378 -6.28 -20.64 -17.79
CA GLY A 378 -6.48 -19.37 -17.10
C GLY A 378 -6.13 -18.21 -18.03
N THR A 379 -5.36 -17.23 -17.55
CA THR A 379 -4.97 -16.07 -18.36
C THR A 379 -3.67 -16.33 -19.13
N VAL A 380 -3.70 -16.11 -20.44
CA VAL A 380 -2.55 -16.20 -21.34
C VAL A 380 -2.17 -14.81 -21.82
N SER A 381 -0.90 -14.43 -21.69
CA SER A 381 -0.38 -13.16 -22.20
C SER A 381 0.18 -13.33 -23.60
N MET A 382 -0.14 -12.40 -24.50
CA MET A 382 0.51 -12.27 -25.80
C MET A 382 1.65 -11.25 -25.70
N GLU A 383 2.81 -11.60 -26.24
CA GLU A 383 4.00 -10.75 -26.16
C GLU A 383 3.80 -9.42 -26.91
N ALA A 384 4.29 -8.32 -26.31
CA ALA A 384 4.33 -7.01 -26.95
C ALA A 384 5.44 -6.95 -27.99
N ASN A 385 5.18 -6.30 -29.13
CA ASN A 385 6.23 -5.81 -30.01
C ASN A 385 6.42 -4.30 -29.76
N ALA A 386 7.21 -3.92 -28.76
CA ALA A 386 7.38 -2.51 -28.39
C ALA A 386 7.98 -1.61 -29.50
N SER A 387 8.50 -2.20 -30.59
CA SER A 387 8.98 -1.46 -31.77
C SER A 387 7.88 -1.23 -32.83
N ALA A 388 6.66 -1.71 -32.58
CA ALA A 388 5.58 -1.64 -33.54
C ALA A 388 5.09 -0.20 -33.77
N ALA A 389 4.80 0.14 -35.01
CA ALA A 389 4.16 1.43 -35.32
C ALA A 389 2.71 1.48 -34.78
N PRO A 390 2.25 2.60 -34.19
CA PRO A 390 0.90 2.72 -33.63
C PRO A 390 -0.20 2.41 -34.64
N VAL A 391 -1.27 1.77 -34.19
CA VAL A 391 -2.49 1.57 -34.97
C VAL A 391 -3.43 2.75 -34.76
N THR A 392 -3.91 3.35 -35.86
CA THR A 392 -4.79 4.53 -35.80
C THR A 392 -6.17 4.22 -36.36
N ILE A 393 -7.23 4.61 -35.65
CA ILE A 393 -8.61 4.60 -36.15
C ILE A 393 -9.11 6.04 -36.21
N ASN A 394 -9.54 6.45 -37.40
CA ASN A 394 -10.23 7.71 -37.60
C ASN A 394 -11.73 7.40 -37.66
N ALA A 395 -12.51 8.00 -36.77
CA ALA A 395 -13.95 7.78 -36.69
C ALA A 395 -14.66 8.11 -38.01
N SER A 396 -15.91 7.64 -38.16
CA SER A 396 -16.80 8.15 -39.19
C SER A 396 -17.30 9.56 -38.84
N LEU A 397 -17.66 10.34 -39.86
CA LEU A 397 -18.14 11.71 -39.68
C LEU A 397 -19.33 11.75 -38.71
N ASN A 398 -19.19 12.51 -37.62
CA ASN A 398 -20.23 12.71 -36.61
C ASN A 398 -20.74 11.43 -35.92
N SER A 399 -19.83 10.50 -35.61
CA SER A 399 -20.13 9.23 -34.95
C SER A 399 -19.02 8.87 -33.96
N PRO A 400 -19.33 8.08 -32.91
CA PRO A 400 -18.32 7.44 -32.10
C PRO A 400 -17.28 6.69 -32.94
N ALA A 401 -16.01 6.73 -32.53
CA ALA A 401 -14.97 5.91 -33.14
C ALA A 401 -15.18 4.43 -32.77
N ILE A 402 -15.44 4.18 -31.48
CA ILE A 402 -15.72 2.84 -30.94
C ILE A 402 -16.93 2.89 -30.01
N THR A 403 -17.89 2.00 -30.24
CA THR A 403 -18.98 1.67 -29.30
C THR A 403 -18.75 0.28 -28.72
N LEU A 404 -18.68 0.21 -27.38
CA LEU A 404 -18.43 -1.01 -26.62
C LEU A 404 -19.73 -1.79 -26.35
N ALA A 405 -19.57 -3.06 -25.98
CA ALA A 405 -20.63 -4.00 -25.61
C ALA A 405 -20.21 -4.82 -24.37
N ASP A 406 -21.05 -5.74 -23.90
CA ASP A 406 -20.73 -6.52 -22.69
C ASP A 406 -19.49 -7.38 -22.88
N ASN A 407 -18.65 -7.55 -21.86
CA ASN A 407 -17.48 -8.44 -21.91
C ASN A 407 -16.47 -8.07 -23.02
N THR A 408 -16.41 -6.80 -23.43
CA THR A 408 -15.52 -6.33 -24.50
C THR A 408 -14.18 -5.83 -23.95
N SER A 409 -13.14 -5.89 -24.78
CA SER A 409 -11.83 -5.33 -24.43
C SER A 409 -11.18 -4.66 -25.63
N ILE A 410 -10.64 -3.47 -25.43
CA ILE A 410 -9.84 -2.77 -26.43
C ILE A 410 -8.46 -2.42 -25.87
N ALA A 411 -7.42 -2.54 -26.70
CA ALA A 411 -6.08 -2.13 -26.28
C ALA A 411 -5.16 -1.69 -27.42
N GLY A 412 -4.25 -0.75 -27.12
CA GLY A 412 -3.14 -0.39 -28.02
C GLY A 412 -3.54 0.41 -29.25
N LEU A 413 -4.48 1.35 -29.09
CA LEU A 413 -5.08 2.10 -30.20
C LEU A 413 -4.88 3.61 -30.04
N THR A 414 -4.72 4.30 -31.16
CA THR A 414 -4.85 5.75 -31.26
C THR A 414 -6.14 6.10 -32.01
N LEU A 415 -7.04 6.87 -31.41
CA LEU A 415 -8.31 7.27 -32.00
C LEU A 415 -8.33 8.77 -32.29
N ASN A 416 -8.79 9.14 -33.48
CA ASN A 416 -9.02 10.53 -33.89
C ASN A 416 -10.44 10.66 -34.47
N PRO A 417 -11.06 11.86 -34.46
CA PRO A 417 -12.30 12.10 -35.19
C PRO A 417 -12.07 12.01 -36.71
N ALA A 418 -13.17 11.87 -37.47
CA ALA A 418 -13.11 12.07 -38.92
C ALA A 418 -12.78 13.54 -39.24
N ALA A 419 -11.99 13.79 -40.29
CA ALA A 419 -11.73 15.14 -40.76
C ALA A 419 -13.06 15.87 -41.10
N GLY A 420 -13.28 17.04 -40.48
CA GLY A 420 -14.50 17.82 -40.65
C GLY A 420 -15.67 17.43 -39.75
N SER A 421 -15.46 16.53 -38.78
CA SER A 421 -16.46 16.21 -37.75
C SER A 421 -16.76 17.45 -36.90
N THR A 422 -18.02 17.59 -36.48
CA THR A 422 -18.50 18.68 -35.62
C THR A 422 -19.19 18.18 -34.35
N SER A 423 -19.24 16.86 -34.17
CA SER A 423 -19.89 16.14 -33.06
C SER A 423 -19.37 14.70 -33.08
N GLY A 424 -19.52 13.97 -31.97
CA GLY A 424 -19.06 12.59 -31.82
C GLY A 424 -18.00 12.46 -30.73
N ASP A 425 -18.33 11.67 -29.72
CA ASP A 425 -17.39 11.13 -28.74
C ASP A 425 -16.39 10.16 -29.41
N LEU A 426 -15.28 9.80 -28.78
CA LEU A 426 -14.36 8.80 -29.37
C LEU A 426 -14.69 7.38 -28.90
N ILE A 427 -14.88 7.16 -27.61
CA ILE A 427 -15.30 5.87 -27.05
C ILE A 427 -16.60 6.03 -26.27
N VAL A 428 -17.55 5.14 -26.52
CA VAL A 428 -18.82 5.08 -25.79
C VAL A 428 -19.05 3.68 -25.21
N ALA A 429 -19.19 3.60 -23.89
CA ALA A 429 -19.75 2.48 -23.14
C ALA A 429 -21.11 2.92 -22.58
N ASN A 430 -22.21 2.30 -23.02
CA ASN A 430 -23.55 2.72 -22.62
C ASN A 430 -24.44 1.51 -22.31
N GLY A 431 -24.83 1.36 -21.04
CA GLY A 431 -25.70 0.27 -20.59
C GLY A 431 -25.04 -1.10 -20.63
N ILE A 432 -23.70 -1.18 -20.46
CA ILE A 432 -22.93 -2.43 -20.62
C ILE A 432 -22.26 -2.87 -19.32
N ASP A 433 -21.84 -4.13 -19.26
CA ASP A 433 -21.13 -4.73 -18.13
C ASP A 433 -19.79 -5.34 -18.55
N ASN A 434 -18.80 -5.25 -17.66
CA ASN A 434 -17.48 -5.87 -17.80
C ASN A 434 -16.74 -5.47 -19.09
N PHE A 435 -16.24 -4.23 -19.16
CA PHE A 435 -15.46 -3.75 -20.30
C PHE A 435 -14.05 -3.34 -19.90
N ARG A 436 -13.10 -3.41 -20.83
CA ARG A 436 -11.68 -3.08 -20.58
C ARG A 436 -11.09 -2.19 -21.66
N ILE A 437 -10.44 -1.09 -21.27
CA ILE A 437 -9.77 -0.13 -22.16
C ILE A 437 -8.33 0.03 -21.71
N GLU A 438 -7.35 -0.31 -22.55
CA GLU A 438 -5.94 -0.28 -22.14
C GLU A 438 -4.97 0.32 -23.15
N ASN A 439 -4.06 1.17 -22.69
CA ASN A 439 -3.02 1.76 -23.55
C ASN A 439 -3.63 2.44 -24.79
N VAL A 440 -4.62 3.30 -24.56
CA VAL A 440 -5.37 3.99 -25.61
C VAL A 440 -5.06 5.48 -25.57
N THR A 441 -4.85 6.07 -26.75
CA THR A 441 -4.70 7.52 -26.93
C THR A 441 -5.87 8.07 -27.75
N LEU A 442 -6.53 9.09 -27.23
CA LEU A 442 -7.68 9.77 -27.82
C LEU A 442 -7.28 11.21 -28.17
N ASN A 443 -7.40 11.63 -29.42
CA ASN A 443 -7.03 12.98 -29.83
C ASN A 443 -8.20 13.73 -30.46
N ASP A 444 -8.29 15.03 -30.19
CA ASP A 444 -9.15 15.98 -30.87
C ASP A 444 -10.63 15.60 -30.83
N ALA A 445 -11.11 14.97 -29.75
CA ALA A 445 -12.51 14.53 -29.66
C ALA A 445 -13.46 15.72 -29.90
N THR A 446 -14.39 15.59 -30.84
CA THR A 446 -15.32 16.69 -31.18
C THR A 446 -16.43 16.89 -30.14
N GLU A 447 -16.63 15.91 -29.27
CA GLU A 447 -17.37 16.00 -28.01
C GLU A 447 -16.47 15.48 -26.89
N SER A 448 -16.83 14.38 -26.23
CA SER A 448 -16.07 13.82 -25.11
C SER A 448 -15.05 12.78 -25.59
N GLY A 449 -13.94 12.63 -24.87
CA GLY A 449 -12.98 11.56 -25.18
C GLY A 449 -13.58 10.18 -24.90
N LEU A 450 -13.96 9.94 -23.64
CA LEU A 450 -14.56 8.70 -23.17
C LEU A 450 -15.88 8.97 -22.46
N VAL A 451 -16.95 8.30 -22.89
CA VAL A 451 -18.25 8.30 -22.23
C VAL A 451 -18.56 6.92 -21.68
N ILE A 452 -18.88 6.85 -20.39
CA ILE A 452 -19.35 5.66 -19.69
C ILE A 452 -20.69 6.05 -19.05
N ASP A 453 -21.79 5.52 -19.57
CA ASP A 453 -23.14 5.82 -19.08
C ASP A 453 -23.83 4.53 -18.65
N SER A 454 -24.37 4.50 -17.44
CA SER A 454 -25.18 3.39 -16.92
C SER A 454 -24.50 2.02 -17.08
N SER A 455 -23.17 1.99 -16.97
CA SER A 455 -22.33 0.82 -17.26
C SER A 455 -21.52 0.39 -16.04
N ASN A 456 -21.26 -0.90 -15.91
CA ASN A 456 -20.70 -1.50 -14.69
C ASN A 456 -19.43 -2.34 -14.97
N ASN A 457 -18.64 -2.58 -13.93
CA ASN A 457 -17.44 -3.42 -13.94
C ASN A 457 -16.41 -3.01 -15.02
N GLY A 458 -16.25 -1.71 -15.25
CA GLY A 458 -15.30 -1.19 -16.22
C GLY A 458 -13.88 -1.05 -15.67
N TYR A 459 -12.89 -1.43 -16.48
CA TYR A 459 -11.47 -1.24 -16.19
C TYR A 459 -10.79 -0.41 -17.29
N VAL A 460 -10.28 0.77 -16.93
CA VAL A 460 -9.52 1.65 -17.81
C VAL A 460 -8.09 1.72 -17.29
N ASN A 461 -7.10 1.54 -18.14
CA ASN A 461 -5.70 1.62 -17.73
C ASN A 461 -4.84 2.30 -18.82
N ASN A 462 -4.00 3.25 -18.43
CA ASN A 462 -3.13 4.01 -19.34
C ASN A 462 -3.93 4.66 -20.48
N LEU A 463 -4.87 5.52 -20.11
CA LEU A 463 -5.68 6.31 -21.05
C LEU A 463 -5.09 7.71 -21.17
N THR A 464 -4.82 8.16 -22.39
CA THR A 464 -4.45 9.55 -22.67
C THR A 464 -5.49 10.20 -23.56
N ILE A 465 -5.98 11.37 -23.17
CA ILE A 465 -6.93 12.18 -23.93
C ILE A 465 -6.32 13.55 -24.15
N ASN A 466 -6.20 13.95 -25.42
CA ASN A 466 -5.69 15.25 -25.84
C ASN A 466 -6.79 16.02 -26.57
N ASP A 467 -7.06 17.26 -26.13
CA ASP A 467 -7.87 18.27 -26.83
C ASP A 467 -9.32 17.83 -27.15
N SER A 468 -10.08 17.40 -26.15
CA SER A 468 -11.54 17.17 -26.30
C SER A 468 -12.31 18.50 -26.31
N GLN A 469 -13.37 18.63 -27.12
CA GLN A 469 -14.18 19.87 -27.14
C GLN A 469 -15.21 19.92 -26.00
N ALA A 470 -15.61 18.78 -25.45
CA ALA A 470 -16.43 18.65 -24.25
C ALA A 470 -15.58 18.07 -23.09
N ASP A 471 -16.11 17.12 -22.34
CA ASP A 471 -15.40 16.52 -21.20
C ASP A 471 -14.32 15.51 -21.67
N GLY A 472 -13.21 15.40 -20.94
CA GLY A 472 -12.22 14.36 -21.22
C GLY A 472 -12.79 12.97 -20.98
N VAL A 473 -13.12 12.69 -19.72
CA VAL A 473 -13.82 11.48 -19.28
C VAL A 473 -15.16 11.86 -18.67
N LYS A 474 -16.22 11.19 -19.10
CA LYS A 474 -17.58 11.39 -18.61
C LYS A 474 -18.14 10.07 -18.11
N ILE A 475 -18.41 9.97 -16.81
CA ILE A 475 -19.01 8.80 -16.16
C ILE A 475 -20.35 9.21 -15.57
N LEU A 476 -21.42 8.55 -16.02
CA LEU A 476 -22.80 8.89 -15.68
C LEU A 476 -23.54 7.68 -15.13
N ASN A 477 -24.31 7.87 -14.06
CA ASN A 477 -25.33 6.94 -13.57
C ASN A 477 -24.85 5.47 -13.41
N HIS A 478 -23.60 5.22 -13.01
CA HIS A 478 -23.14 3.84 -12.78
C HIS A 478 -23.47 3.40 -11.35
N ASP A 479 -23.90 2.14 -11.20
CA ASP A 479 -24.24 1.53 -9.90
C ASP A 479 -23.28 0.39 -9.52
N GLY A 480 -22.33 0.08 -10.39
CA GLY A 480 -21.34 -0.98 -10.21
C GLY A 480 -19.97 -0.47 -9.81
N TYR A 481 -18.93 -1.25 -10.14
CA TYR A 481 -17.54 -0.90 -9.89
C TYR A 481 -16.87 -0.37 -11.16
N MET A 482 -16.17 0.75 -11.04
CA MET A 482 -15.40 1.38 -12.10
C MET A 482 -13.98 1.63 -11.59
N ARG A 483 -12.97 1.13 -12.29
CA ARG A 483 -11.56 1.41 -11.97
C ARG A 483 -10.85 2.03 -13.15
N LEU A 484 -10.19 3.15 -12.90
CA LEU A 484 -9.42 3.90 -13.86
C LEU A 484 -7.99 4.10 -13.33
N ASP A 485 -7.01 3.49 -13.98
CA ASP A 485 -5.60 3.57 -13.59
C ASP A 485 -4.84 4.40 -14.63
N ASN A 486 -4.07 5.39 -14.17
CA ASN A 486 -3.20 6.22 -15.02
C ASN A 486 -3.97 6.89 -16.17
N VAL A 487 -4.86 7.83 -15.81
CA VAL A 487 -5.63 8.61 -16.77
C VAL A 487 -5.02 10.00 -16.89
N LYS A 488 -4.67 10.38 -18.12
CA LYS A 488 -4.24 11.74 -18.45
C LYS A 488 -5.27 12.40 -19.36
N VAL A 489 -5.76 13.56 -18.96
CA VAL A 489 -6.58 14.45 -19.80
C VAL A 489 -5.88 15.80 -19.91
N GLU A 490 -5.65 16.23 -21.15
CA GLU A 490 -5.05 17.53 -21.46
C GLU A 490 -5.92 18.29 -22.45
N GLY A 491 -6.27 19.54 -22.12
CA GLY A 491 -6.95 20.46 -23.04
C GLY A 491 -8.44 20.19 -23.26
N ALA A 492 -9.17 19.65 -22.27
CA ALA A 492 -10.62 19.49 -22.41
C ALA A 492 -11.34 20.86 -22.44
N GLY A 493 -12.26 21.04 -23.39
CA GLY A 493 -13.11 22.22 -23.52
C GLY A 493 -14.23 22.30 -22.48
N GLY A 494 -14.60 21.15 -21.90
CA GLY A 494 -15.42 20.99 -20.71
C GLY A 494 -14.57 20.58 -19.51
N ASN A 495 -15.08 19.65 -18.70
CA ASN A 495 -14.36 19.16 -17.52
C ASN A 495 -13.25 18.18 -17.91
N GLY A 496 -12.19 18.10 -17.11
CA GLY A 496 -11.20 17.02 -17.28
C GLY A 496 -11.85 15.65 -17.07
N VAL A 497 -12.51 15.51 -15.91
CA VAL A 497 -13.35 14.37 -15.55
C VAL A 497 -14.67 14.88 -14.98
N LEU A 498 -15.77 14.31 -15.46
CA LEU A 498 -17.11 14.45 -14.89
C LEU A 498 -17.57 13.09 -14.37
N LEU A 499 -17.89 13.04 -13.07
CA LEU A 499 -18.64 11.96 -12.42
C LEU A 499 -20.00 12.53 -12.02
N SER A 500 -21.09 11.97 -12.52
CA SER A 500 -22.44 12.50 -12.27
C SER A 500 -23.48 11.40 -12.08
N GLY A 501 -24.20 11.45 -10.97
CA GLY A 501 -25.26 10.49 -10.66
C GLY A 501 -24.78 9.07 -10.32
N GLY A 502 -25.72 8.22 -9.89
CA GLY A 502 -25.48 6.82 -9.56
C GLY A 502 -25.00 6.59 -8.13
N HIS A 503 -24.82 5.31 -7.79
CA HIS A 503 -24.50 4.84 -6.43
C HIS A 503 -23.31 3.86 -6.43
N GLY A 504 -22.64 3.75 -7.57
CA GLY A 504 -21.52 2.85 -7.75
C GLY A 504 -20.23 3.37 -7.13
N GLN A 505 -19.19 2.55 -7.27
CA GLN A 505 -17.84 2.87 -6.82
C GLN A 505 -16.96 3.22 -8.02
N THR A 506 -16.42 4.44 -8.06
CA THR A 506 -15.38 4.86 -9.00
C THR A 506 -14.05 5.01 -8.27
N VAL A 507 -13.02 4.30 -8.74
CA VAL A 507 -11.67 4.37 -8.16
C VAL A 507 -10.67 4.77 -9.24
N PHE A 508 -10.01 5.90 -9.02
CA PHE A 508 -8.80 6.27 -9.74
C PHE A 508 -7.59 5.71 -8.97
N GLY A 509 -7.18 4.49 -9.32
CA GLY A 509 -6.21 3.69 -8.54
C GLY A 509 -4.75 3.87 -8.98
N GLY A 510 -4.44 5.02 -9.57
CA GLY A 510 -3.13 5.45 -10.04
C GLY A 510 -3.16 6.97 -10.23
N ASP A 511 -2.35 7.48 -11.15
CA ASP A 511 -2.33 8.92 -11.41
C ASP A 511 -3.57 9.38 -12.20
N LEU A 512 -4.29 10.37 -11.68
CA LEU A 512 -5.27 11.15 -12.42
C LEU A 512 -4.66 12.52 -12.73
N THR A 513 -4.19 12.71 -13.97
CA THR A 513 -3.51 13.93 -14.42
C THR A 513 -4.41 14.77 -15.31
N LEU A 514 -4.71 16.00 -14.89
CA LEU A 514 -5.69 16.88 -15.51
C LEU A 514 -5.05 18.23 -15.82
N LEU A 515 -4.82 18.52 -17.10
CA LEU A 515 -4.01 19.65 -17.55
C LEU A 515 -4.80 20.59 -18.45
N ASN A 516 -4.77 21.89 -18.16
CA ASN A 516 -5.25 22.96 -19.04
C ASN A 516 -6.73 22.81 -19.50
N ASN A 517 -7.59 22.25 -18.64
CA ASN A 517 -9.01 22.10 -18.93
C ASN A 517 -9.73 23.46 -18.78
N GLN A 518 -10.74 23.71 -19.61
CA GLN A 518 -11.53 24.95 -19.59
C GLN A 518 -12.66 24.90 -18.56
N GLY A 519 -13.25 23.73 -18.32
CA GLY A 519 -14.18 23.48 -17.22
C GLY A 519 -13.46 23.12 -15.92
N SER A 520 -14.16 22.47 -15.00
CA SER A 520 -13.54 21.98 -13.77
C SER A 520 -12.55 20.86 -14.09
N GLY A 521 -11.45 20.75 -13.34
CA GLY A 521 -10.55 19.62 -13.54
C GLY A 521 -11.28 18.32 -13.24
N LEU A 522 -11.72 18.17 -11.99
CA LEU A 522 -12.56 17.08 -11.53
C LEU A 522 -13.89 17.65 -11.02
N LEU A 523 -14.99 17.25 -11.64
CA LEU A 523 -16.35 17.50 -11.19
C LEU A 523 -16.98 16.20 -10.71
N VAL A 524 -17.47 16.19 -9.47
CA VAL A 524 -18.29 15.10 -8.91
C VAL A 524 -19.61 15.69 -8.44
N GLU A 525 -20.71 15.22 -9.02
CA GLU A 525 -22.05 15.71 -8.71
C GLU A 525 -23.09 14.60 -8.56
N ASP A 526 -24.14 14.88 -7.79
CA ASP A 526 -25.33 14.03 -7.66
C ASP A 526 -25.05 12.57 -7.26
N PHE A 527 -23.96 12.29 -6.52
CA PHE A 527 -23.74 10.95 -5.95
C PHE A 527 -24.72 10.70 -4.82
N ASP A 528 -25.61 9.74 -5.01
CA ASP A 528 -26.74 9.50 -4.12
C ASP A 528 -26.43 8.37 -3.11
N LEU A 529 -27.24 8.31 -2.06
CA LEU A 529 -27.20 7.31 -1.01
C LEU A 529 -28.41 6.38 -1.17
N ILE A 530 -28.18 5.09 -1.44
CA ILE A 530 -29.26 4.10 -1.34
C ILE A 530 -29.21 3.46 0.03
N THR A 531 -30.23 3.77 0.82
CA THR A 531 -30.59 2.98 1.99
C THR A 531 -31.34 1.73 1.52
N THR A 532 -30.65 0.59 1.46
CA THR A 532 -31.31 -0.70 1.19
C THR A 532 -31.82 -1.30 2.49
N VAL A 533 -33.09 -1.68 2.52
CA VAL A 533 -33.68 -2.39 3.64
C VAL A 533 -33.68 -3.88 3.29
N ASP A 534 -32.79 -4.66 3.92
CA ASP A 534 -32.83 -6.13 3.84
C ASP A 534 -33.93 -6.64 4.76
N ASP A 535 -35.11 -6.82 4.18
CA ASP A 535 -36.14 -7.72 4.69
C ASP A 535 -35.58 -9.14 4.51
N GLN A 536 -35.17 -9.78 5.61
CA GLN A 536 -34.62 -11.15 5.69
C GLN A 536 -35.62 -12.26 5.22
N GLY A 537 -36.53 -11.94 4.31
CA GLY A 537 -37.56 -12.81 3.77
C GLY A 537 -38.80 -12.91 4.67
N THR A 538 -39.01 -11.96 5.58
CA THR A 538 -40.16 -11.87 6.48
C THR A 538 -40.89 -10.53 6.33
N VAL A 539 -42.21 -10.55 6.21
CA VAL A 539 -43.05 -9.32 6.16
C VAL A 539 -43.04 -8.47 7.45
N ASP A 540 -42.13 -8.75 8.39
CA ASP A 540 -41.98 -8.07 9.67
C ASP A 540 -40.89 -7.00 9.59
N THR A 541 -41.27 -5.73 9.44
CA THR A 541 -40.33 -4.60 9.36
C THR A 541 -39.59 -4.30 10.67
N SER A 542 -39.62 -5.21 11.66
CA SER A 542 -38.90 -5.07 12.92
C SER A 542 -37.54 -5.79 12.94
N ASP A 543 -37.23 -6.59 11.91
CA ASP A 543 -35.93 -7.22 11.69
C ASP A 543 -35.14 -6.69 10.47
N ASP A 544 -35.73 -5.73 9.75
CA ASP A 544 -35.13 -4.96 8.66
C ASP A 544 -33.71 -4.47 9.00
N VAL A 545 -32.71 -4.95 8.24
CA VAL A 545 -31.34 -4.44 8.32
C VAL A 545 -31.17 -3.34 7.26
N GLU A 546 -31.18 -2.11 7.73
CA GLU A 546 -30.86 -0.93 6.94
C GLU A 546 -29.36 -0.95 6.58
N THR A 547 -29.06 -1.16 5.30
CA THR A 547 -27.70 -1.12 4.74
C THR A 547 -27.62 0.05 3.77
N ASP A 548 -26.94 1.09 4.22
CA ASP A 548 -26.62 2.25 3.39
C ASP A 548 -25.49 1.91 2.41
N VAL A 549 -25.77 2.05 1.11
CA VAL A 549 -24.81 1.97 0.02
C VAL A 549 -24.58 3.39 -0.48
N TYR A 550 -23.40 3.92 -0.17
CA TYR A 550 -22.97 5.24 -0.59
C TYR A 550 -22.35 5.16 -1.99
N GLY A 551 -22.73 6.06 -2.89
CA GLY A 551 -21.87 6.39 -4.03
C GLY A 551 -20.46 6.70 -3.53
N PHE A 552 -19.44 6.14 -4.16
CA PHE A 552 -18.06 6.26 -3.67
C PHE A 552 -17.11 6.66 -4.80
N ALA A 553 -16.50 7.85 -4.68
CA ALA A 553 -15.43 8.29 -5.56
C ALA A 553 -14.10 8.32 -4.78
N ALA A 554 -13.11 7.57 -5.24
CA ALA A 554 -11.76 7.59 -4.66
C ALA A 554 -10.73 8.00 -5.69
N VAL A 555 -9.81 8.90 -5.31
CA VAL A 555 -8.66 9.28 -6.12
C VAL A 555 -7.39 9.06 -5.32
N GLU A 556 -6.51 8.19 -5.80
CA GLU A 556 -5.26 7.88 -5.12
C GLU A 556 -4.25 9.04 -5.25
N ASN A 557 -4.06 9.55 -6.48
CA ASN A 557 -3.18 10.68 -6.74
C ASN A 557 -3.79 11.61 -7.81
N LEU A 558 -4.18 12.82 -7.39
CA LEU A 558 -4.73 13.85 -8.26
C LEU A 558 -3.67 14.89 -8.62
N ILE A 559 -3.35 15.05 -9.90
CA ILE A 559 -2.47 16.11 -10.39
C ILE A 559 -3.30 17.03 -11.28
N LEU A 560 -3.46 18.29 -10.89
CA LEU A 560 -4.25 19.26 -11.60
C LEU A 560 -3.48 20.56 -11.81
N GLN A 561 -3.25 20.92 -13.08
CA GLN A 561 -2.51 22.13 -13.43
C GLN A 561 -3.20 22.89 -14.56
N GLY A 562 -3.18 24.22 -14.48
CA GLY A 562 -3.59 25.10 -15.58
C GLY A 562 -5.10 25.27 -15.75
N ALA A 563 -5.92 24.84 -14.79
CA ALA A 563 -7.34 25.20 -14.76
C ALA A 563 -7.48 26.73 -14.60
N THR A 564 -7.95 27.40 -15.66
CA THR A 564 -8.03 28.86 -15.72
C THR A 564 -9.49 29.31 -15.80
N GLY A 565 -9.95 30.12 -14.85
CA GLY A 565 -11.33 30.65 -14.81
C GLY A 565 -12.38 29.65 -14.30
N SER A 566 -11.97 28.43 -13.97
CA SER A 566 -12.81 27.32 -13.49
C SER A 566 -12.21 26.67 -12.24
N LYS A 567 -12.93 25.75 -11.63
CA LYS A 567 -12.55 25.14 -10.35
C LYS A 567 -11.56 24.00 -10.58
N GLY A 568 -10.66 23.76 -9.63
CA GLY A 568 -9.79 22.59 -9.68
C GLY A 568 -10.62 21.32 -9.45
N VAL A 569 -11.07 21.16 -8.21
CA VAL A 569 -12.01 20.13 -7.78
C VAL A 569 -13.34 20.81 -7.45
N GLU A 570 -14.43 20.33 -8.03
CA GLU A 570 -15.79 20.79 -7.79
C GLU A 570 -16.66 19.62 -7.32
N LEU A 571 -17.22 19.73 -6.12
CA LEU A 571 -18.06 18.71 -5.50
C LEU A 571 -19.43 19.33 -5.18
N VAL A 572 -20.50 18.85 -5.81
CA VAL A 572 -21.83 19.46 -5.70
C VAL A 572 -22.90 18.40 -5.44
N ASP A 573 -23.76 18.61 -4.44
CA ASP A 573 -24.95 17.77 -4.21
C ASP A 573 -24.63 16.27 -4.03
N ASN A 574 -23.59 15.97 -3.26
CA ASN A 574 -23.12 14.58 -3.04
C ASN A 574 -23.51 14.06 -1.66
N MET A 575 -24.36 13.04 -1.60
CA MET A 575 -24.62 12.26 -0.39
C MET A 575 -23.61 11.11 -0.20
N GLY A 576 -22.90 10.75 -1.27
CA GLY A 576 -21.85 9.75 -1.27
C GLY A 576 -20.54 10.19 -0.60
N LEU A 577 -19.60 9.24 -0.47
CA LEU A 577 -18.24 9.49 0.02
C LEU A 577 -17.30 9.84 -1.13
N ILE A 578 -16.61 10.97 -1.00
CA ILE A 578 -15.53 11.40 -1.88
C ILE A 578 -14.23 11.40 -1.08
N ASP A 579 -13.25 10.58 -1.49
CA ASP A 579 -11.98 10.39 -0.77
C ASP A 579 -10.80 10.62 -1.72
N ILE A 580 -10.09 11.75 -1.54
CA ILE A 580 -8.86 12.08 -2.27
C ILE A 580 -7.69 11.86 -1.32
N TYR A 581 -6.80 10.93 -1.68
CA TYR A 581 -5.65 10.57 -0.83
C TYR A 581 -4.55 11.63 -0.94
N THR A 582 -3.99 11.80 -2.12
CA THR A 582 -2.96 12.82 -2.41
C THR A 582 -3.43 13.72 -3.54
N MET A 583 -3.11 15.02 -3.46
CA MET A 583 -3.38 15.97 -4.54
C MET A 583 -2.27 17.01 -4.75
N ASP A 584 -2.12 17.50 -5.98
CA ASP A 584 -1.39 18.73 -6.34
C ASP A 584 -2.29 19.55 -7.26
N ILE A 585 -2.90 20.61 -6.71
CA ILE A 585 -3.89 21.44 -7.41
C ILE A 585 -3.32 22.84 -7.61
N GLN A 586 -3.33 23.30 -8.86
CA GLN A 586 -2.92 24.65 -9.24
C GLN A 586 -3.96 25.28 -10.17
N THR A 587 -4.64 26.33 -9.67
CA THR A 587 -5.68 27.07 -10.41
C THR A 587 -5.34 28.55 -10.56
N THR A 588 -5.91 29.19 -11.58
CA THR A 588 -5.79 30.64 -11.80
C THR A 588 -7.15 31.23 -12.15
N ASN A 589 -7.57 32.29 -11.46
CA ASN A 589 -8.89 32.92 -11.56
C ASN A 589 -10.05 31.95 -11.26
N GLY A 590 -9.81 30.89 -10.48
CA GLY A 590 -10.81 29.89 -10.12
C GLY A 590 -10.42 29.16 -8.84
N THR A 591 -11.42 28.67 -8.10
CA THR A 591 -11.21 28.06 -6.79
C THR A 591 -10.41 26.75 -6.90
N GLY A 592 -9.46 26.51 -5.99
CA GLY A 592 -8.73 25.24 -5.94
C GLY A 592 -9.66 24.06 -5.70
N ILE A 593 -10.34 24.05 -4.55
CA ILE A 593 -11.36 23.07 -4.16
C ILE A 593 -12.64 23.80 -3.80
N GLU A 594 -13.73 23.46 -4.48
CA GLU A 594 -15.07 23.88 -4.11
C GLU A 594 -15.92 22.68 -3.70
N SER A 595 -16.62 22.80 -2.57
CA SER A 595 -17.64 21.85 -2.17
C SER A 595 -18.92 22.57 -1.76
N ARG A 596 -20.06 22.10 -2.30
CA ARG A 596 -21.41 22.59 -2.04
C ARG A 596 -22.32 21.41 -1.72
N ASN A 597 -23.06 21.48 -0.61
CA ASN A 597 -24.10 20.49 -0.27
C ASN A 597 -23.59 19.03 -0.39
N SER A 598 -22.43 18.74 0.21
CA SER A 598 -21.79 17.42 0.13
C SER A 598 -21.55 16.82 1.52
N ASP A 599 -22.05 15.61 1.77
CA ASP A 599 -22.11 15.02 3.12
C ASP A 599 -20.80 14.39 3.59
N PHE A 600 -19.94 13.89 2.69
CA PHE A 600 -18.72 13.19 3.10
C PHE A 600 -17.56 13.46 2.13
N VAL A 601 -16.86 14.57 2.33
CA VAL A 601 -15.64 14.90 1.57
C VAL A 601 -14.41 14.71 2.45
N ARG A 602 -13.47 13.86 2.02
CA ARG A 602 -12.18 13.67 2.68
C ARG A 602 -11.03 13.95 1.72
N ILE A 603 -10.08 14.75 2.18
CA ILE A 603 -8.82 15.03 1.47
C ILE A 603 -7.69 14.90 2.48
N ARG A 604 -6.77 13.96 2.28
CA ARG A 604 -5.78 13.59 3.30
C ARG A 604 -4.47 14.36 3.22
N ASP A 605 -3.83 14.38 2.06
CA ASP A 605 -2.46 14.88 1.89
C ASP A 605 -2.30 15.73 0.60
N GLY A 606 -1.16 16.43 0.47
CA GLY A 606 -0.80 17.16 -0.75
C GLY A 606 -0.93 18.69 -0.67
N SER A 607 -1.03 19.36 -1.81
CA SER A 607 -1.03 20.82 -1.91
C SER A 607 -2.17 21.38 -2.75
N VAL A 608 -2.75 22.49 -2.31
CA VAL A 608 -3.70 23.29 -3.10
C VAL A 608 -3.21 24.73 -3.21
N SER A 609 -3.17 25.24 -4.43
CA SER A 609 -2.78 26.62 -4.73
C SER A 609 -3.72 27.27 -5.73
N SER A 610 -4.01 28.55 -5.50
CA SER A 610 -4.91 29.33 -6.36
C SER A 610 -4.42 30.78 -6.49
N VAL A 611 -4.73 31.41 -7.62
CA VAL A 611 -4.45 32.84 -7.88
C VAL A 611 -5.75 33.56 -8.21
N ASN A 612 -5.98 34.72 -7.60
CA ASN A 612 -7.18 35.57 -7.72
C ASN A 612 -8.51 34.89 -7.32
N ALA A 613 -8.46 33.84 -6.51
CA ALA A 613 -9.61 33.06 -6.04
C ALA A 613 -9.24 32.32 -4.74
N PRO A 614 -10.22 31.77 -4.00
CA PRO A 614 -9.93 30.93 -2.85
C PRO A 614 -9.24 29.62 -3.22
N ALA A 615 -8.33 29.16 -2.36
CA ALA A 615 -7.77 27.82 -2.47
C ALA A 615 -8.83 26.78 -2.09
N ILE A 616 -9.63 27.09 -1.07
CA ILE A 616 -10.69 26.21 -0.56
C ILE A 616 -11.94 27.06 -0.31
N ASP A 617 -13.07 26.63 -0.85
CA ASP A 617 -14.38 27.21 -0.59
C ASP A 617 -15.41 26.11 -0.35
N VAL A 618 -15.92 26.01 0.87
CA VAL A 618 -16.83 24.94 1.30
C VAL A 618 -18.08 25.55 1.91
N GLU A 619 -19.24 25.12 1.42
CA GLU A 619 -20.53 25.59 1.92
C GLU A 619 -21.56 24.45 1.99
N ASP A 620 -22.28 24.37 3.10
CA ASP A 620 -23.30 23.31 3.34
C ASP A 620 -22.75 21.88 3.23
N SER A 621 -21.49 21.69 3.57
CA SER A 621 -20.85 20.37 3.42
C SER A 621 -20.33 19.83 4.75
N ALA A 622 -20.07 18.53 4.79
CA ALA A 622 -19.33 17.85 5.84
C ALA A 622 -17.97 17.40 5.29
N VAL A 623 -16.89 18.01 5.81
CA VAL A 623 -15.55 17.90 5.20
C VAL A 623 -14.46 17.54 6.21
N ASP A 624 -13.45 16.81 5.75
CA ASP A 624 -12.19 16.58 6.45
C ASP A 624 -11.04 16.79 5.46
N ILE A 625 -10.58 18.04 5.34
CA ILE A 625 -9.59 18.49 4.35
C ILE A 625 -8.30 18.85 5.10
N ARG A 626 -7.24 18.04 4.93
CA ARG A 626 -5.98 18.16 5.68
C ARG A 626 -4.70 18.19 4.84
N PRO A 627 -4.63 18.98 3.74
CA PRO A 627 -3.44 19.03 2.91
C PRO A 627 -2.20 19.45 3.71
N ASP A 628 -1.03 19.09 3.19
CA ASP A 628 0.25 19.58 3.69
C ASP A 628 0.33 21.10 3.56
N SER A 629 -0.15 21.66 2.45
CA SER A 629 -0.14 23.11 2.21
C SER A 629 -1.38 23.68 1.51
N ILE A 630 -1.77 24.89 1.92
CA ILE A 630 -2.84 25.68 1.32
C ILE A 630 -2.28 27.05 0.94
N SER A 631 -2.35 27.42 -0.34
CA SER A 631 -1.84 28.71 -0.81
C SER A 631 -2.85 29.47 -1.66
N ALA A 632 -2.97 30.78 -1.44
CA ALA A 632 -3.83 31.66 -2.24
C ALA A 632 -3.14 33.01 -2.43
N ASP A 633 -3.15 33.52 -3.66
CA ASP A 633 -2.63 34.86 -3.98
C ASP A 633 -3.72 35.72 -4.62
N GLY A 634 -4.29 36.64 -3.84
CA GLY A 634 -5.39 37.50 -4.26
C GLY A 634 -6.77 36.86 -4.12
N GLY A 635 -7.82 37.64 -4.39
CA GLY A 635 -9.21 37.23 -4.20
C GLY A 635 -9.79 37.67 -2.85
N MET A 636 -11.09 37.43 -2.66
CA MET A 636 -11.79 37.81 -1.43
C MET A 636 -11.41 36.93 -0.24
N TYR A 637 -11.22 35.63 -0.49
CA TYR A 637 -10.88 34.66 0.54
C TYR A 637 -9.68 33.81 0.12
N GLY A 638 -8.86 33.38 1.07
CA GLY A 638 -7.95 32.24 0.87
C GLY A 638 -8.65 30.91 1.16
N ILE A 639 -9.30 30.82 2.31
CA ILE A 639 -10.16 29.72 2.75
C ILE A 639 -11.52 30.30 3.15
N ARG A 640 -12.62 29.70 2.66
CA ARG A 640 -13.98 30.02 3.06
C ARG A 640 -14.73 28.75 3.51
N MET A 641 -15.34 28.82 4.69
CA MET A 641 -16.23 27.79 5.24
C MET A 641 -17.54 28.43 5.71
N VAL A 642 -18.68 27.98 5.19
CA VAL A 642 -20.01 28.50 5.58
C VAL A 642 -20.99 27.35 5.81
N ARG A 643 -21.62 27.28 6.99
CA ARG A 643 -22.57 26.21 7.34
C ARG A 643 -21.99 24.80 7.12
N THR A 644 -20.70 24.65 7.39
CA THR A 644 -19.91 23.44 7.06
C THR A 644 -19.52 22.71 8.34
N THR A 645 -19.76 21.41 8.43
CA THR A 645 -19.28 20.59 9.56
C THR A 645 -17.93 19.95 9.23
N GLY A 646 -17.15 19.61 10.27
CA GLY A 646 -15.84 18.99 10.12
C GLY A 646 -14.67 19.99 10.13
N THR A 647 -13.59 19.70 9.41
CA THR A 647 -12.30 20.38 9.56
C THR A 647 -11.64 20.73 8.23
N VAL A 648 -11.10 21.96 8.14
CA VAL A 648 -10.11 22.35 7.13
C VAL A 648 -8.82 22.75 7.85
N MET A 649 -7.71 22.06 7.57
CA MET A 649 -6.44 22.28 8.26
C MET A 649 -5.22 22.11 7.36
N ALA A 650 -4.38 23.13 7.24
CA ALA A 650 -3.03 22.93 6.68
C ALA A 650 -2.10 22.38 7.77
N THR A 651 -1.49 21.22 7.52
CA THR A 651 -0.65 20.52 8.52
C THR A 651 0.81 20.94 8.51
N GLY A 652 1.35 21.35 7.35
CA GLY A 652 2.72 21.81 7.20
C GLY A 652 3.82 20.81 7.59
N GLY A 653 5.05 21.16 7.23
CA GLY A 653 6.28 20.52 7.69
C GLY A 653 6.89 21.27 8.89
N PHE A 654 8.22 21.17 9.08
CA PHE A 654 8.93 21.93 10.13
C PHE A 654 9.57 23.24 9.61
N GLU A 655 9.45 23.50 8.31
CA GLU A 655 10.02 24.68 7.67
C GLU A 655 9.01 25.82 7.63
N GLU A 656 9.49 27.06 7.66
CA GLU A 656 8.65 28.24 7.43
C GLU A 656 7.93 28.10 6.08
N ASP A 657 6.67 28.51 6.00
CA ASP A 657 5.79 28.45 4.82
C ASP A 657 5.44 27.04 4.31
N SER A 658 5.87 25.99 5.00
CA SER A 658 5.55 24.61 4.58
C SER A 658 4.06 24.26 4.69
N GLY A 659 3.29 25.01 5.50
CA GLY A 659 1.83 24.96 5.51
C GLY A 659 1.17 25.72 4.36
N GLY A 660 1.95 26.41 3.52
CA GLY A 660 1.49 27.26 2.44
C GLY A 660 1.40 28.75 2.82
N THR A 661 1.19 29.57 1.78
CA THR A 661 1.15 31.04 1.88
C THR A 661 -0.18 31.58 1.39
N ILE A 662 -0.89 32.31 2.26
CA ILE A 662 -2.09 33.06 1.87
C ILE A 662 -1.75 34.56 1.88
N GLN A 663 -1.84 35.18 0.70
CA GLN A 663 -1.41 36.55 0.52
C GLN A 663 -2.34 37.39 -0.35
N ASN A 664 -2.27 38.71 -0.16
CA ASN A 664 -3.02 39.70 -0.95
C ASN A 664 -4.55 39.49 -0.95
N THR A 665 -5.11 38.81 0.05
CA THR A 665 -6.55 38.55 0.15
C THR A 665 -7.26 39.59 1.02
N ASP A 666 -8.57 39.77 0.82
CA ASP A 666 -9.38 40.55 1.76
C ASP A 666 -9.47 39.82 3.11
N THR A 667 -9.68 38.50 3.12
CA THR A 667 -9.70 37.68 4.33
C THR A 667 -9.03 36.33 4.08
N ALA A 668 -7.91 36.04 4.73
CA ALA A 668 -7.20 34.79 4.46
C ALA A 668 -8.02 33.55 4.88
N ILE A 669 -8.68 33.59 6.04
CA ILE A 669 -9.53 32.51 6.56
C ILE A 669 -10.88 33.08 7.00
N TYR A 670 -11.97 32.63 6.36
CA TYR A 670 -13.34 33.00 6.71
C TYR A 670 -14.14 31.77 7.13
N VAL A 671 -14.76 31.82 8.30
CA VAL A 671 -15.55 30.72 8.88
C VAL A 671 -16.85 31.26 9.45
N GLU A 672 -17.99 30.72 9.02
CA GLU A 672 -19.31 31.10 9.53
C GLU A 672 -20.17 29.86 9.77
N ASP A 673 -20.74 29.72 10.97
CA ASP A 673 -21.61 28.60 11.38
C ASP A 673 -21.02 27.23 11.03
N SER A 674 -19.71 27.06 11.27
CA SER A 674 -18.94 25.93 10.74
C SER A 674 -18.09 25.25 11.82
N GLY A 675 -17.47 24.12 11.47
CA GLY A 675 -16.63 23.34 12.37
C GLY A 675 -15.27 23.99 12.68
N SER A 676 -14.19 23.29 12.37
CA SER A 676 -12.83 23.65 12.76
C SER A 676 -12.00 24.15 11.58
N ALA A 677 -11.24 25.23 11.80
CA ALA A 677 -10.22 25.71 10.88
C ALA A 677 -8.85 25.74 11.57
N GLY A 678 -7.81 25.29 10.87
CA GLY A 678 -6.46 25.26 11.41
C GLY A 678 -5.37 25.54 10.40
N PHE A 679 -4.23 26.02 10.88
CA PHE A 679 -3.07 26.28 10.04
C PHE A 679 -1.78 26.10 10.82
N GLN A 680 -0.88 25.24 10.35
CA GLN A 680 0.43 25.03 10.94
C GLN A 680 1.52 25.46 9.96
N PHE A 681 2.55 26.15 10.46
CA PHE A 681 3.69 26.61 9.65
C PHE A 681 3.29 27.42 8.41
N GLY A 682 2.23 28.23 8.55
CA GLY A 682 1.71 29.06 7.47
C GLY A 682 2.31 30.45 7.42
N ASN A 683 2.13 31.09 6.26
CA ASN A 683 2.52 32.47 6.03
C ASN A 683 1.33 33.31 5.58
N PHE A 684 1.03 34.36 6.32
CA PHE A 684 -0.04 35.30 6.01
C PHE A 684 0.56 36.66 5.67
N VAL A 685 0.53 37.04 4.40
CA VAL A 685 1.24 38.22 3.88
C VAL A 685 0.27 39.21 3.22
N ASP A 686 0.32 40.48 3.64
CA ASP A 686 -0.39 41.59 3.00
C ASP A 686 -1.92 41.38 2.86
N ASN A 687 -2.53 40.66 3.81
CA ASN A 687 -3.98 40.45 3.86
C ASN A 687 -4.68 41.62 4.57
N THR A 688 -5.95 41.90 4.23
CA THR A 688 -6.72 42.89 5.01
C THR A 688 -7.09 42.34 6.38
N HIS A 689 -7.60 41.11 6.40
CA HIS A 689 -7.83 40.29 7.59
C HIS A 689 -7.15 38.94 7.44
N VAL A 690 -6.63 38.36 8.53
CA VAL A 690 -6.09 36.99 8.47
C VAL A 690 -7.16 35.97 8.80
N ALA A 691 -7.91 36.13 9.88
CA ALA A 691 -9.01 35.23 10.20
C ALA A 691 -10.25 35.98 10.68
N VAL A 692 -11.41 35.64 10.11
CA VAL A 692 -12.72 36.13 10.53
C VAL A 692 -13.61 34.91 10.79
N LEU A 693 -14.00 34.70 12.04
CA LEU A 693 -14.79 33.54 12.46
C LEU A 693 -16.06 33.96 13.18
N ARG A 694 -17.18 33.34 12.83
CA ARG A 694 -18.49 33.50 13.45
C ARG A 694 -19.07 32.12 13.75
N ASN A 695 -19.35 31.84 15.01
CA ASN A 695 -19.96 30.58 15.45
C ASN A 695 -19.18 29.34 14.98
N ALA A 696 -17.86 29.32 15.25
CA ALA A 696 -16.99 28.21 14.89
C ALA A 696 -16.68 27.28 16.08
N GLU A 697 -16.34 26.02 15.82
CA GLU A 697 -15.94 25.08 16.88
C GLU A 697 -14.50 25.37 17.34
N VAL A 698 -13.55 25.42 16.40
CA VAL A 698 -12.12 25.59 16.70
C VAL A 698 -11.44 26.50 15.70
N LEU A 699 -10.58 27.39 16.21
CA LEU A 699 -9.48 27.99 15.47
C LEU A 699 -8.16 27.61 16.14
N ASP A 700 -7.23 27.02 15.39
CA ASP A 700 -5.87 26.73 15.86
C ASP A 700 -4.81 27.12 14.82
N ILE A 701 -4.03 28.16 15.12
CA ILE A 701 -2.91 28.59 14.27
C ILE A 701 -1.60 28.42 15.03
N ILE A 702 -0.69 27.61 14.47
CA ILE A 702 0.54 27.17 15.13
C ILE A 702 1.76 27.49 14.27
N SER A 703 2.83 27.99 14.90
CA SER A 703 4.15 28.19 14.25
C SER A 703 4.08 28.99 12.95
N SER A 704 3.12 29.91 12.83
CA SER A 704 2.84 30.66 11.62
C SER A 704 3.32 32.10 11.73
N LYS A 705 3.44 32.75 10.57
CA LYS A 705 3.91 34.12 10.45
C LYS A 705 2.82 35.04 9.90
N PHE A 706 2.70 36.22 10.50
CA PHE A 706 1.74 37.25 10.12
C PHE A 706 2.49 38.53 9.76
N THR A 707 2.39 38.98 8.51
CA THR A 707 3.08 40.16 8.00
C THR A 707 2.20 41.01 7.11
N GLY A 708 2.32 42.34 7.21
CA GLY A 708 1.64 43.27 6.31
C GLY A 708 0.13 43.36 6.49
N THR A 709 -0.43 42.75 7.54
CA THR A 709 -1.89 42.82 7.78
C THR A 709 -2.31 44.27 8.03
N THR A 710 -3.44 44.71 7.46
CA THR A 710 -3.82 46.14 7.50
C THR A 710 -4.99 46.50 8.43
N SER A 711 -5.93 45.58 8.71
CA SER A 711 -7.12 45.88 9.53
C SER A 711 -7.19 45.11 10.86
N THR A 712 -7.28 43.79 10.82
CA THR A 712 -7.39 42.94 12.02
C THR A 712 -6.79 41.60 11.71
N ILE A 713 -5.93 41.07 12.59
CA ILE A 713 -5.29 39.78 12.35
C ILE A 713 -6.32 38.68 12.56
N VAL A 714 -6.96 38.64 13.74
CA VAL A 714 -8.05 37.70 14.00
C VAL A 714 -9.25 38.41 14.60
N ASP A 715 -10.42 38.17 14.04
CA ASP A 715 -11.72 38.61 14.58
C ASP A 715 -12.63 37.39 14.75
N ALA A 716 -12.73 36.90 15.97
CA ALA A 716 -13.40 35.66 16.33
C ALA A 716 -14.61 35.93 17.24
N GLU A 717 -15.79 35.47 16.81
CA GLU A 717 -17.05 35.56 17.55
C GLU A 717 -17.58 34.15 17.83
N ASN A 718 -17.88 33.85 19.09
CA ASN A 718 -18.41 32.56 19.55
C ASN A 718 -17.57 31.33 19.21
N VAL A 719 -16.25 31.48 19.03
CA VAL A 719 -15.37 30.34 18.77
C VAL A 719 -15.13 29.57 20.06
N LYS A 720 -15.54 28.28 20.13
CA LYS A 720 -15.48 27.49 21.38
C LYS A 720 -14.03 27.25 21.85
N LEU A 721 -13.12 26.94 20.94
CA LEU A 721 -11.68 26.86 21.21
C LEU A 721 -10.91 27.79 20.27
N PHE A 722 -10.30 28.83 20.85
CA PHE A 722 -9.42 29.75 20.15
C PHE A 722 -7.97 29.56 20.61
N ALA A 723 -7.05 29.29 19.69
CA ALA A 723 -5.64 29.10 19.99
C ALA A 723 -4.71 29.72 18.95
N LEU A 724 -3.76 30.54 19.42
CA LEU A 724 -2.59 30.99 18.66
C LEU A 724 -1.33 30.57 19.42
N THR A 725 -0.56 29.65 18.85
CA THR A 725 0.62 29.05 19.50
C THR A 725 1.90 29.24 18.68
N ASN A 726 2.97 29.72 19.31
CA ASN A 726 4.30 29.82 18.70
C ASN A 726 4.35 30.68 17.42
N ASN A 727 3.50 31.70 17.30
CA ASN A 727 3.44 32.50 16.09
C ASN A 727 4.31 33.76 16.16
N MET A 728 4.63 34.31 15.00
CA MET A 728 5.38 35.55 14.83
C MET A 728 4.54 36.63 14.15
N PHE A 729 4.44 37.79 14.81
CA PHE A 729 3.70 38.95 14.33
C PHE A 729 4.68 40.10 14.09
N GLU A 730 5.00 40.39 12.83
CA GLU A 730 5.96 41.44 12.43
C GLU A 730 5.48 42.21 11.20
N GLY A 731 5.78 43.50 11.11
CA GLY A 731 5.45 44.34 9.96
C GLY A 731 3.95 44.53 9.74
N ASN A 732 3.12 44.33 10.75
CA ASN A 732 1.68 44.55 10.69
C ASN A 732 1.34 46.03 10.95
N SER A 733 0.20 46.49 10.43
CA SER A 733 -0.25 47.87 10.64
C SER A 733 -0.44 48.20 12.12
N THR A 734 0.21 49.24 12.62
CA THR A 734 0.02 49.74 13.99
C THR A 734 -1.23 50.61 14.14
N THR A 735 -1.93 50.92 13.04
CA THR A 735 -3.16 51.72 13.05
C THR A 735 -4.40 50.90 13.39
N MET A 736 -4.29 49.58 13.47
CA MET A 736 -5.38 48.70 13.90
C MET A 736 -5.86 49.11 15.29
N GLY A 737 -7.17 49.05 15.53
CA GLY A 737 -7.71 49.22 16.87
C GLY A 737 -7.32 48.04 17.77
N THR A 738 -7.57 46.82 17.28
CA THR A 738 -7.29 45.57 17.97
C THR A 738 -6.74 44.56 16.96
N ALA A 739 -5.63 43.88 17.27
CA ALA A 739 -5.06 42.87 16.37
C ALA A 739 -5.83 41.55 16.45
N VAL A 740 -6.06 41.06 17.66
CA VAL A 740 -6.78 39.81 17.94
C VAL A 740 -7.98 40.15 18.81
N ASN A 741 -9.17 40.08 18.21
CA ASN A 741 -10.44 40.34 18.86
C ASN A 741 -11.19 39.02 19.04
N TYR A 742 -11.46 38.65 20.28
CA TYR A 742 -12.19 37.44 20.65
C TYR A 742 -13.44 37.84 21.45
N VAL A 743 -14.60 37.57 20.87
CA VAL A 743 -15.89 38.03 21.38
C VAL A 743 -16.82 36.84 21.58
N VAL A 744 -17.60 36.87 22.65
CA VAL A 744 -18.64 35.87 22.91
C VAL A 744 -19.94 36.59 23.25
N ASP A 745 -20.99 36.28 22.50
CA ASP A 745 -22.34 36.82 22.70
C ASP A 745 -23.38 35.71 23.00
N GLU A 746 -22.93 34.48 23.21
CA GLU A 746 -23.76 33.34 23.61
C GLU A 746 -23.27 32.67 24.89
N ALA A 747 -24.18 32.05 25.64
CA ALA A 747 -23.82 31.25 26.80
C ALA A 747 -23.10 29.95 26.39
N GLY A 748 -22.13 29.51 27.18
CA GLY A 748 -21.38 28.27 26.92
C GLY A 748 -20.03 28.22 27.62
N GLY A 749 -19.28 27.15 27.35
CA GLY A 749 -17.87 27.01 27.75
C GLY A 749 -16.95 27.42 26.61
N TYR A 750 -15.96 28.26 26.91
CA TYR A 750 -15.05 28.85 25.94
C TYR A 750 -13.61 28.77 26.44
N VAL A 751 -12.68 28.61 25.49
CA VAL A 751 -11.24 28.53 25.75
C VAL A 751 -10.52 29.50 24.82
N ALA A 752 -9.67 30.37 25.39
CA ALA A 752 -8.84 31.30 24.62
C ALA A 752 -7.38 31.17 25.03
N ARG A 753 -6.50 30.82 24.08
CA ARG A 753 -5.09 30.52 24.32
C ARG A 753 -4.17 31.34 23.41
N MET A 754 -3.26 32.06 24.03
CA MET A 754 -2.14 32.77 23.39
C MET A 754 -0.85 32.30 24.06
N VAL A 755 -0.10 31.43 23.37
CA VAL A 755 1.05 30.75 23.98
C VAL A 755 2.30 30.87 23.10
N ARG A 756 3.44 31.28 23.68
CA ARG A 756 4.75 31.35 22.98
C ARG A 756 4.80 32.27 21.75
N ASN A 757 3.93 33.27 21.67
CA ASN A 757 3.93 34.16 20.52
C ASN A 757 4.98 35.27 20.65
N THR A 758 5.53 35.72 19.52
CA THR A 758 6.42 36.90 19.44
C THR A 758 5.72 38.03 18.67
N ILE A 759 5.52 39.17 19.32
CA ILE A 759 4.82 40.33 18.79
C ILE A 759 5.79 41.52 18.77
N VAL A 760 6.18 41.95 17.58
CA VAL A 760 7.12 43.09 17.40
C VAL A 760 6.39 44.42 17.22
N ASP A 761 5.25 44.40 16.52
CA ASP A 761 4.50 45.61 16.15
C ASP A 761 3.08 45.59 16.72
N SER A 762 2.94 45.78 18.04
CA SER A 762 1.61 45.80 18.67
C SER A 762 0.79 47.03 18.26
N PRO A 763 -0.48 46.86 17.82
CA PRO A 763 -1.42 47.98 17.73
C PRO A 763 -1.88 48.47 19.12
N LYS A 764 -2.92 49.31 19.18
CA LYS A 764 -3.44 49.86 20.45
C LYS A 764 -3.86 48.76 21.44
N ILE A 765 -4.45 47.68 20.98
CA ILE A 765 -4.74 46.50 21.81
C ILE A 765 -4.27 45.29 21.01
N PHE A 766 -3.32 44.52 21.52
CA PHE A 766 -2.90 43.32 20.81
C PHE A 766 -3.98 42.23 20.93
N PHE A 767 -4.31 41.80 22.15
CA PHE A 767 -5.36 40.80 22.38
C PHE A 767 -6.52 41.35 23.21
N ASN A 768 -7.76 41.20 22.74
CA ASN A 768 -8.99 41.55 23.43
C ASN A 768 -9.90 40.33 23.55
N ALA A 769 -10.31 39.97 24.77
CA ALA A 769 -11.33 38.95 25.03
C ALA A 769 -12.54 39.59 25.71
N GLN A 770 -13.75 39.47 25.15
CA GLN A 770 -14.91 40.22 25.63
C GLN A 770 -16.22 39.43 25.58
N THR A 771 -17.05 39.57 26.62
CA THR A 771 -18.48 39.19 26.57
C THR A 771 -19.34 40.32 26.02
N MET A 772 -20.33 39.96 25.21
CA MET A 772 -21.37 40.84 24.66
C MET A 772 -22.75 40.50 25.26
N PRO A 773 -23.78 41.34 25.03
CA PRO A 773 -25.14 41.02 25.46
C PRO A 773 -25.63 39.70 24.86
N GLY A 774 -25.90 38.70 25.72
CA GLY A 774 -26.21 37.30 25.37
C GLY A 774 -25.17 36.30 25.91
N GLY A 775 -23.92 36.74 26.10
CA GLY A 775 -22.81 35.93 26.60
C GLY A 775 -22.53 36.09 28.09
N GLU A 776 -23.40 36.75 28.86
CA GLU A 776 -23.12 37.14 30.25
C GLU A 776 -22.91 35.96 31.21
N SER A 777 -23.41 34.77 30.86
CA SER A 777 -23.21 33.52 31.62
C SER A 777 -22.15 32.59 30.99
N ALA A 778 -21.40 33.06 30.00
CA ALA A 778 -20.35 32.27 29.37
C ALA A 778 -19.15 32.09 30.32
N SER A 779 -18.62 30.87 30.42
CA SER A 779 -17.40 30.59 31.18
C SER A 779 -16.18 30.62 30.28
N LEU A 780 -15.09 31.22 30.75
CA LEU A 780 -13.83 31.35 30.00
C LEU A 780 -12.65 30.71 30.73
N ASP A 781 -11.94 29.81 30.04
CA ASP A 781 -10.57 29.42 30.37
C ASP A 781 -9.59 30.24 29.51
N PHE A 782 -8.95 31.23 30.13
CA PHE A 782 -8.06 32.18 29.47
C PHE A 782 -6.60 31.84 29.79
N ASN A 783 -5.79 31.61 28.77
CA ASN A 783 -4.36 31.37 28.90
C ASN A 783 -3.56 32.35 28.04
N PHE A 784 -2.73 33.15 28.69
CA PHE A 784 -1.79 34.04 28.04
C PHE A 784 -0.41 33.79 28.63
N SER A 785 0.38 32.91 28.00
CA SER A 785 1.63 32.42 28.60
C SER A 785 2.82 32.41 27.64
N GLU A 786 4.01 32.64 28.19
CA GLU A 786 5.27 32.56 27.45
C GLU A 786 5.35 33.49 26.21
N ASN A 787 4.54 34.56 26.15
CA ASN A 787 4.54 35.49 25.02
C ASN A 787 5.61 36.59 25.20
N SER A 788 6.17 37.06 24.10
CA SER A 788 7.03 38.24 24.01
C SER A 788 6.29 39.35 23.27
N VAL A 789 5.94 40.45 23.94
CA VAL A 789 5.11 41.53 23.39
C VAL A 789 5.82 42.86 23.48
N ASP A 790 6.02 43.52 22.33
CA ASP A 790 6.54 44.89 22.26
C ASP A 790 5.40 45.87 21.90
N LEU A 791 5.05 46.72 22.88
CA LEU A 791 4.02 47.75 22.74
C LEU A 791 4.62 49.01 22.11
N SER A 792 4.27 49.30 20.85
CA SER A 792 4.84 50.41 20.07
C SER A 792 3.96 51.67 20.01
N GLN A 793 2.75 51.63 20.58
CA GLN A 793 1.77 52.72 20.51
C GLN A 793 1.41 53.28 21.89
N ALA A 794 1.17 54.59 21.96
CA ALA A 794 0.58 55.21 23.15
C ALA A 794 -0.81 54.63 23.41
N LEU A 795 -1.15 54.43 24.70
CA LEU A 795 -2.35 53.68 25.12
C LEU A 795 -2.35 52.20 24.72
N GLY A 796 -1.20 51.65 24.31
CA GLY A 796 -1.02 50.24 23.95
C GLY A 796 -1.37 49.30 25.12
N ILE A 797 -2.08 48.21 24.83
CA ILE A 797 -2.42 47.15 25.77
C ILE A 797 -1.97 45.79 25.22
N GLY A 798 -1.18 45.04 25.99
CA GLY A 798 -0.74 43.69 25.60
C GLY A 798 -1.88 42.70 25.55
N ALA A 799 -2.57 42.50 26.67
CA ALA A 799 -3.82 41.73 26.72
C ALA A 799 -4.89 42.46 27.52
N LYS A 800 -6.10 42.47 26.96
CA LYS A 800 -7.32 43.02 27.54
C LYS A 800 -8.38 41.93 27.68
N MET A 801 -9.08 41.89 28.81
CA MET A 801 -10.31 41.11 28.95
C MET A 801 -11.41 41.96 29.59
N ASP A 802 -12.63 41.82 29.10
CA ASP A 802 -13.84 42.40 29.68
C ASP A 802 -14.94 41.33 29.73
N TRP A 803 -15.04 40.62 30.86
CA TRP A 803 -15.81 39.38 30.94
C TRP A 803 -16.79 39.39 32.12
N THR A 804 -18.07 39.06 31.87
CA THR A 804 -19.10 39.08 32.93
C THR A 804 -19.28 37.73 33.64
N GLY A 805 -19.15 36.61 32.93
CA GLY A 805 -19.34 35.26 33.48
C GLY A 805 -18.17 34.72 34.31
N PRO A 806 -18.11 33.40 34.59
CA PRO A 806 -17.01 32.80 35.33
C PRO A 806 -15.71 32.81 34.51
N VAL A 807 -14.58 33.14 35.14
CA VAL A 807 -13.28 33.18 34.46
C VAL A 807 -12.22 32.41 35.25
N ASN A 808 -11.42 31.63 34.54
CA ASN A 808 -10.14 31.10 35.00
C ASN A 808 -9.02 31.64 34.10
N ALA A 809 -8.27 32.63 34.56
CA ALA A 809 -7.24 33.30 33.78
C ALA A 809 -5.82 33.01 34.30
N ASN A 810 -4.98 32.48 33.41
CA ASN A 810 -3.57 32.16 33.68
C ASN A 810 -2.65 33.03 32.81
N ILE A 811 -1.91 33.94 33.46
CA ILE A 811 -0.98 34.88 32.83
C ILE A 811 0.42 34.62 33.37
N VAL A 812 1.20 33.81 32.65
CA VAL A 812 2.44 33.21 33.18
C VAL A 812 3.62 33.38 32.23
N SER A 813 4.78 33.77 32.78
CA SER A 813 6.06 33.80 32.06
C SER A 813 6.07 34.67 30.80
N ASN A 814 5.28 35.74 30.75
CA ASN A 814 5.29 36.67 29.63
C ASN A 814 6.39 37.72 29.78
N PHE A 815 6.95 38.16 28.65
CA PHE A 815 7.83 39.30 28.53
C PHE A 815 7.07 40.41 27.79
N VAL A 816 6.78 41.52 28.47
CA VAL A 816 6.06 42.65 27.85
C VAL A 816 6.88 43.92 28.03
N THR A 817 7.21 44.58 26.93
CA THR A 817 7.88 45.88 26.94
C THR A 817 7.04 46.95 26.30
N GLY A 818 7.29 48.21 26.64
CA GLY A 818 6.61 49.35 26.06
C GLY A 818 7.45 50.61 26.08
N ASP A 819 7.43 51.34 24.96
CA ASP A 819 8.22 52.55 24.74
C ASP A 819 7.38 53.81 24.48
N ALA A 820 6.08 53.77 24.80
CA ALA A 820 5.16 54.89 24.63
C ALA A 820 4.31 55.17 25.87
N ALA A 821 3.75 56.39 25.97
CA ALA A 821 3.02 56.80 27.17
C ALA A 821 1.67 56.09 27.35
N ASN A 822 1.25 55.94 28.60
CA ASN A 822 -0.06 55.39 29.02
C ASN A 822 -0.30 53.93 28.62
N GLN A 823 0.76 53.13 28.48
CA GLN A 823 0.66 51.72 28.09
C GLN A 823 0.30 50.81 29.27
N LYS A 824 -0.26 49.64 28.96
CA LYS A 824 -0.55 48.59 29.94
C LYS A 824 -0.10 47.24 29.43
N ALA A 825 0.54 46.42 30.26
CA ALA A 825 0.78 45.03 29.85
C ALA A 825 -0.53 44.25 29.89
N PHE A 826 -1.26 44.35 31.01
CA PHE A 826 -2.50 43.62 31.21
C PHE A 826 -3.61 44.52 31.75
N GLN A 827 -4.80 44.43 31.15
CA GLN A 827 -6.01 45.09 31.63
C GLN A 827 -7.16 44.09 31.68
N PHE A 828 -7.64 43.77 32.87
CA PHE A 828 -8.71 42.82 33.06
C PHE A 828 -9.87 43.43 33.85
N LEU A 829 -11.05 43.37 33.25
CA LEU A 829 -12.30 43.83 33.82
C LEU A 829 -13.24 42.65 33.99
N THR A 830 -13.92 42.59 35.14
CA THR A 830 -15.04 41.67 35.32
C THR A 830 -16.33 42.42 35.61
N GLY A 831 -17.39 42.02 34.92
CA GLY A 831 -18.73 42.60 35.05
C GLY A 831 -19.37 42.29 36.41
N ASP A 832 -20.53 42.90 36.67
CA ASP A 832 -21.31 42.66 37.90
C ASP A 832 -22.01 41.29 37.82
N SER A 833 -21.31 40.24 38.26
CA SER A 833 -21.86 38.90 38.41
C SER A 833 -21.63 38.32 39.81
N ALA A 834 -22.44 37.34 40.20
CA ALA A 834 -22.23 36.56 41.43
C ALA A 834 -21.16 35.48 41.29
N GLU A 835 -20.52 35.40 40.13
CA GLU A 835 -19.62 34.33 39.76
C GLU A 835 -18.18 34.69 40.11
N LEU A 836 -17.37 33.65 40.31
CA LEU A 836 -15.98 33.79 40.72
C LEU A 836 -15.10 34.07 39.49
N GLY A 837 -14.33 35.16 39.54
CA GLY A 837 -13.19 35.37 38.66
C GLY A 837 -11.90 34.92 39.35
N THR A 838 -11.19 33.95 38.78
CA THR A 838 -9.87 33.49 39.24
C THR A 838 -8.79 33.99 38.30
N PHE A 839 -7.81 34.72 38.83
CA PHE A 839 -6.72 35.29 38.03
C PHE A 839 -5.37 34.98 38.66
N THR A 840 -4.46 34.42 37.87
CA THR A 840 -3.08 34.17 38.27
C THR A 840 -2.11 34.92 37.36
N PHE A 841 -1.28 35.77 37.96
CA PHE A 841 -0.15 36.46 37.32
C PHE A 841 1.14 35.96 37.95
N SER A 842 1.95 35.24 37.20
CA SER A 842 3.23 34.79 37.75
C SER A 842 4.39 34.77 36.76
N GLN A 843 5.59 35.06 37.28
CA GLN A 843 6.83 34.99 36.50
C GLN A 843 6.87 35.91 35.28
N ASN A 844 6.04 36.96 35.24
CA ASN A 844 6.05 37.92 34.14
C ASN A 844 7.16 38.95 34.34
N ILE A 845 7.76 39.39 33.23
CA ILE A 845 8.77 40.46 33.18
C ILE A 845 8.18 41.61 32.37
N LEU A 846 7.94 42.75 33.02
CA LEU A 846 7.17 43.86 32.47
C LEU A 846 8.02 45.14 32.55
N GLY A 847 8.26 45.81 31.42
CA GLY A 847 9.14 46.98 31.36
C GLY A 847 8.52 48.13 30.57
N PHE A 848 8.54 49.35 31.11
CA PHE A 848 8.00 50.52 30.43
C PHE A 848 8.95 51.71 30.53
N THR A 849 9.25 52.35 29.40
CA THR A 849 10.21 53.47 29.36
C THR A 849 9.57 54.84 29.49
N GLU A 850 8.28 54.95 29.20
CA GLU A 850 7.53 56.20 29.16
C GLU A 850 6.51 56.35 30.30
N GLN A 851 5.94 57.55 30.42
CA GLN A 851 5.09 57.93 31.56
C GLN A 851 3.70 57.25 31.60
N ASN A 852 3.08 57.24 32.78
CA ASN A 852 1.72 56.77 33.07
C ASN A 852 1.46 55.30 32.71
N ALA A 853 2.47 54.43 32.73
CA ALA A 853 2.27 53.03 32.44
C ALA A 853 1.53 52.31 33.60
N THR A 854 0.79 51.24 33.32
CA THR A 854 0.27 50.34 34.35
C THR A 854 0.62 48.90 34.00
N ALA A 855 1.45 48.24 34.79
CA ALA A 855 1.91 46.90 34.43
C ALA A 855 0.77 45.87 34.54
N ILE A 856 0.07 45.80 35.67
CA ILE A 856 -1.07 44.88 35.87
C ILE A 856 -2.29 45.68 36.37
N GLU A 857 -3.39 45.65 35.64
CA GLU A 857 -4.69 46.22 36.06
C GLU A 857 -5.78 45.14 36.12
N VAL A 858 -6.41 44.95 37.29
CA VAL A 858 -7.55 44.04 37.47
C VAL A 858 -8.68 44.79 38.19
N LEU A 859 -9.77 45.11 37.49
CA LEU A 859 -10.91 45.84 38.04
C LEU A 859 -12.14 44.95 38.06
N SER A 860 -12.55 44.52 39.25
CA SER A 860 -13.65 43.55 39.39
C SER A 860 -14.90 44.13 40.02
N GLN A 861 -16.04 43.88 39.38
CA GLN A 861 -17.38 44.07 39.95
C GLN A 861 -17.96 42.78 40.53
N SER A 862 -17.36 41.62 40.23
CA SER A 862 -17.70 40.30 40.74
C SER A 862 -16.85 39.91 41.98
N THR A 863 -17.01 38.67 42.45
CA THR A 863 -16.11 38.09 43.46
C THR A 863 -14.79 37.68 42.79
N LEU A 864 -13.67 38.10 43.38
CA LEU A 864 -12.34 37.92 42.82
C LEU A 864 -11.48 37.01 43.70
N ASP A 865 -10.80 36.05 43.07
CA ASP A 865 -9.63 35.34 43.62
C ASP A 865 -8.41 35.69 42.76
N LEU A 866 -7.59 36.62 43.25
CA LEU A 866 -6.46 37.17 42.51
C LEU A 866 -5.14 36.75 43.17
N ALA A 867 -4.28 36.10 42.40
CA ALA A 867 -2.90 35.79 42.78
C ALA A 867 -1.91 36.52 41.86
N VAL A 868 -1.08 37.41 42.40
CA VAL A 868 0.01 38.11 41.69
C VAL A 868 1.32 37.80 42.40
N PHE A 869 2.17 36.96 41.81
CA PHE A 869 3.40 36.57 42.47
C PHE A 869 4.60 36.32 41.57
N ASN A 870 5.81 36.57 42.08
CA ASN A 870 7.06 36.37 41.33
C ASN A 870 7.13 37.17 40.02
N ASN A 871 6.50 38.35 39.93
CA ASN A 871 6.60 39.21 38.75
C ASN A 871 7.73 40.24 38.94
N ALA A 872 8.41 40.59 37.85
CA ALA A 872 9.41 41.66 37.80
C ALA A 872 8.86 42.81 36.95
N ILE A 873 8.80 44.01 37.53
CA ILE A 873 8.20 45.20 36.92
C ILE A 873 9.22 46.33 36.98
N GLU A 874 9.53 46.93 35.84
CA GLU A 874 10.48 48.03 35.71
C GLU A 874 9.82 49.25 35.05
N PHE A 875 9.97 50.42 35.69
CA PHE A 875 9.55 51.71 35.15
C PHE A 875 10.73 52.64 34.97
N ARG A 876 10.86 53.21 33.78
CA ARG A 876 11.81 54.31 33.47
C ARG A 876 11.11 55.62 33.12
N GLY A 877 9.77 55.64 33.12
CA GLY A 877 8.94 56.82 32.95
C GLY A 877 8.16 57.16 34.21
N ILE A 878 7.76 58.43 34.33
CA ILE A 878 7.10 58.97 35.53
C ILE A 878 5.66 58.50 35.71
N ASP A 879 5.11 58.63 36.93
CA ASP A 879 3.67 58.45 37.24
C ASP A 879 3.08 57.06 36.89
N SER A 880 3.91 56.01 36.89
CA SER A 880 3.50 54.65 36.55
C SER A 880 2.95 53.86 37.75
N VAL A 881 2.18 52.80 37.49
CA VAL A 881 1.59 51.92 38.53
C VAL A 881 2.00 50.47 38.30
N GLY A 882 2.61 49.84 39.31
CA GLY A 882 2.99 48.42 39.25
C GLY A 882 1.77 47.51 39.15
N VAL A 883 1.03 47.39 40.26
CA VAL A 883 -0.21 46.60 40.30
C VAL A 883 -1.36 47.50 40.72
N ARG A 884 -2.44 47.53 39.93
CA ARG A 884 -3.68 48.22 40.23
C ARG A 884 -4.82 47.21 40.30
N THR A 885 -5.46 47.07 41.46
CA THR A 885 -6.58 46.13 41.58
C THR A 885 -7.73 46.64 42.45
N SER A 886 -8.97 46.39 42.03
CA SER A 886 -10.17 46.71 42.80
C SER A 886 -11.14 45.54 42.81
N ALA A 887 -11.87 45.39 43.91
CA ALA A 887 -12.91 44.38 44.07
C ALA A 887 -14.15 45.03 44.66
N SER A 888 -15.28 44.94 43.95
CA SER A 888 -16.55 45.52 44.39
C SER A 888 -17.41 44.55 45.21
N ARG A 889 -16.93 43.31 45.41
CA ARG A 889 -17.51 42.28 46.28
C ARG A 889 -16.43 41.63 47.12
N THR A 890 -16.82 40.94 48.19
CA THR A 890 -15.90 40.21 49.07
C THR A 890 -15.00 39.27 48.27
N SER A 891 -13.69 39.48 48.38
CA SER A 891 -12.68 38.87 47.51
C SER A 891 -11.42 38.45 48.27
N THR A 892 -10.62 37.58 47.67
CA THR A 892 -9.30 37.17 48.18
C THR A 892 -8.23 37.66 47.21
N LEU A 893 -7.31 38.49 47.71
CA LEU A 893 -6.22 39.04 46.92
C LEU A 893 -4.88 38.62 47.55
N ILE A 894 -4.02 37.96 46.78
CA ILE A 894 -2.69 37.51 47.22
C ILE A 894 -1.65 38.17 46.32
N LEU A 895 -0.84 39.06 46.87
CA LEU A 895 0.26 39.71 46.17
C LEU A 895 1.56 39.38 46.92
N SER A 896 2.44 38.59 46.31
CA SER A 896 3.66 38.14 46.99
C SER A 896 4.89 38.01 46.11
N ASN A 897 6.08 38.24 46.65
CA ASN A 897 7.35 38.11 45.91
C ASN A 897 7.41 38.89 44.59
N ASN A 898 6.69 40.00 44.47
CA ASN A 898 6.79 40.86 43.30
C ASN A 898 7.94 41.86 43.48
N PHE A 899 8.73 42.06 42.43
CA PHE A 899 9.80 43.04 42.36
C PHE A 899 9.35 44.20 41.47
N ILE A 900 9.27 45.40 42.04
CA ILE A 900 8.81 46.61 41.35
C ILE A 900 9.90 47.68 41.51
N ASP A 901 10.52 48.08 40.40
CA ASP A 901 11.61 49.05 40.38
C ASP A 901 11.24 50.27 39.53
N ASP A 902 11.46 51.46 40.06
CA ASP A 902 11.20 52.74 39.39
C ASP A 902 12.45 53.63 39.40
N TYR A 903 12.81 54.10 38.20
CA TYR A 903 13.98 54.94 37.94
C TYR A 903 13.67 56.41 37.69
N ALA A 904 12.39 56.79 37.53
CA ALA A 904 12.00 58.12 37.07
C ALA A 904 11.19 58.94 38.10
N GLY A 905 10.51 58.27 39.03
CA GLY A 905 9.75 58.89 40.10
C GLY A 905 8.27 59.13 39.78
N GLY A 906 7.48 59.33 40.83
CA GLY A 906 6.02 59.48 40.76
C GLY A 906 5.28 58.14 40.73
N ALA A 907 6.00 57.02 40.80
CA ALA A 907 5.40 55.71 40.65
C ALA A 907 4.59 55.30 41.90
N THR A 908 3.57 54.48 41.68
CA THR A 908 2.85 53.76 42.73
C THR A 908 3.12 52.26 42.62
N GLY A 909 3.72 51.65 43.63
CA GLY A 909 4.03 50.22 43.60
C GLY A 909 2.78 49.35 43.47
N ILE A 910 1.90 49.40 44.49
CA ILE A 910 0.63 48.66 44.51
C ILE A 910 -0.49 49.62 44.90
N LEU A 911 -1.52 49.70 44.05
CA LEU A 911 -2.70 50.55 44.22
C LEU A 911 -3.97 49.70 44.30
N PHE A 912 -4.71 49.89 45.38
CA PHE A 912 -6.08 49.42 45.54
C PHE A 912 -7.04 50.62 45.50
N PRO A 913 -7.68 50.93 44.36
CA PRO A 913 -8.59 52.07 44.27
C PRO A 913 -9.80 51.93 45.19
N SER A 914 -10.41 50.73 45.23
CA SER A 914 -11.46 50.37 46.18
C SER A 914 -11.48 48.87 46.42
N ILE A 915 -11.73 48.47 47.66
CA ILE A 915 -11.91 47.07 48.05
C ILE A 915 -13.18 46.96 48.88
N HIS A 916 -14.02 45.99 48.57
CA HIS A 916 -15.22 45.69 49.34
C HIS A 916 -14.84 45.16 50.73
N ASP A 917 -15.62 45.54 51.73
CA ASP A 917 -15.51 45.02 53.07
C ASP A 917 -15.66 43.49 53.11
N GLY A 918 -15.12 42.88 54.17
CA GLY A 918 -15.00 41.42 54.30
C GLY A 918 -13.92 40.78 53.42
N SER A 919 -13.32 41.52 52.47
CA SER A 919 -12.23 41.00 51.63
C SER A 919 -10.94 40.77 52.42
N THR A 920 -10.12 39.84 51.94
CA THR A 920 -8.79 39.57 52.49
C THR A 920 -7.69 39.93 51.50
N ILE A 921 -6.70 40.69 51.95
CA ILE A 921 -5.52 41.06 51.16
C ILE A 921 -4.27 40.50 51.84
N THR A 922 -3.59 39.55 51.18
CA THR A 922 -2.30 39.01 51.61
C THR A 922 -1.17 39.72 50.87
N LEU A 923 -0.24 40.32 51.62
CA LEU A 923 0.92 41.05 51.11
C LEU A 923 2.19 40.50 51.75
N ASP A 924 2.97 39.71 51.00
CA ASP A 924 4.13 39.00 51.52
C ASP A 924 5.37 39.12 50.62
N ALA A 925 6.50 39.52 51.19
CA ALA A 925 7.80 39.50 50.50
C ALA A 925 7.87 40.30 49.18
N ASN A 926 7.02 41.33 49.02
CA ASN A 926 7.14 42.23 47.87
C ASN A 926 8.33 43.19 48.09
N GLU A 927 9.06 43.47 47.02
CA GLU A 927 10.16 44.45 46.99
C GLU A 927 9.79 45.59 46.04
N ILE A 928 9.61 46.78 46.59
CA ILE A 928 9.21 47.99 45.88
C ILE A 928 10.31 49.04 46.05
N ASN A 929 11.11 49.23 45.01
CA ASN A 929 12.21 50.17 44.96
C ASN A 929 11.82 51.39 44.13
N LEU A 930 11.51 52.50 44.81
CA LEU A 930 11.15 53.76 44.18
C LEU A 930 12.31 54.76 44.25
N GLN A 931 12.36 55.70 43.32
CA GLN A 931 13.48 56.64 43.23
C GLN A 931 13.51 57.64 44.40
N ARG A 932 14.52 57.52 45.29
CA ARG A 932 14.66 58.32 46.53
C ARG A 932 14.76 59.85 46.39
N PHE A 933 14.94 60.39 45.18
CA PHE A 933 15.25 61.81 44.95
C PHE A 933 14.42 62.46 43.85
N SER A 934 13.26 61.89 43.51
CA SER A 934 12.34 62.52 42.56
C SER A 934 11.65 63.73 43.21
N THR A 935 11.24 64.73 42.41
CA THR A 935 10.34 65.80 42.88
C THR A 935 8.87 65.36 42.93
N PHE A 936 8.61 64.11 42.54
CA PHE A 936 7.28 63.53 42.41
C PHE A 936 6.92 62.75 43.68
N VAL A 937 5.63 62.44 43.84
CA VAL A 937 5.15 61.72 45.02
C VAL A 937 5.19 60.22 44.72
N ASP A 938 6.27 59.58 45.16
CA ASP A 938 6.41 58.13 45.12
C ASP A 938 5.57 57.46 46.20
N ARG A 939 4.82 56.41 45.83
CA ARG A 939 3.86 55.72 46.69
C ARG A 939 4.14 54.21 46.70
N GLY A 940 4.22 53.61 47.89
CA GLY A 940 4.41 52.17 48.06
C GLY A 940 3.10 51.41 47.84
N ILE A 941 2.46 51.00 48.94
CA ILE A 941 1.19 50.26 48.94
C ILE A 941 0.05 51.17 49.39
N ILE A 942 -0.93 51.40 48.51
CA ILE A 942 -2.00 52.38 48.74
C ILE A 942 -3.37 51.71 48.64
N LEU A 943 -4.12 51.67 49.75
CA LEU A 943 -5.56 51.38 49.76
C LEU A 943 -6.32 52.69 49.86
N SER A 944 -6.99 53.08 48.77
CA SER A 944 -7.60 54.42 48.66
C SER A 944 -8.99 54.48 49.30
N ASN A 945 -9.77 53.41 49.19
CA ASN A 945 -11.15 53.36 49.67
C ASN A 945 -11.55 51.94 50.08
N VAL A 946 -12.46 51.83 51.04
CA VAL A 946 -13.16 50.59 51.39
C VAL A 946 -14.65 50.80 51.16
N THR A 947 -15.30 49.90 50.42
CA THR A 947 -16.72 49.96 50.05
C THR A 947 -17.50 48.86 50.76
N GLY A 948 -18.82 49.01 50.90
CA GLY A 948 -19.67 48.04 51.62
C GLY A 948 -20.24 48.63 52.91
N THR A 949 -21.20 47.93 53.52
CA THR A 949 -21.90 48.38 54.74
C THR A 949 -22.05 47.30 55.81
N ASP A 950 -21.62 46.08 55.53
CA ASP A 950 -22.07 44.89 56.27
C ASP A 950 -20.98 44.33 57.20
N ASP A 951 -19.71 44.52 56.86
CA ASP A 951 -18.53 44.27 57.70
C ASP A 951 -17.70 45.57 57.74
N PRO A 952 -17.24 46.10 58.88
CA PRO A 952 -16.50 47.36 58.85
C PRO A 952 -15.09 47.28 58.23
N PHE A 953 -14.54 46.08 57.94
CA PHE A 953 -13.11 45.95 57.67
C PHE A 953 -12.72 45.14 56.43
N VAL A 954 -11.65 45.57 55.77
CA VAL A 954 -10.79 44.72 54.92
C VAL A 954 -9.71 44.09 55.80
N THR A 955 -9.52 42.78 55.69
CA THR A 955 -8.49 42.05 56.46
C THR A 955 -7.17 42.07 55.72
N LEU A 956 -6.15 42.70 56.31
CA LEU A 956 -4.77 42.65 55.82
C LEU A 956 -4.03 41.49 56.47
N VAL A 957 -3.31 40.71 55.67
CA VAL A 957 -2.50 39.58 56.12
C VAL A 957 -1.08 39.75 55.59
N SER A 958 -0.09 39.64 56.48
CA SER A 958 1.32 39.71 56.13
C SER A 958 2.16 38.89 57.12
N ASN A 959 2.68 37.77 56.63
CA ASN A 959 3.57 36.88 57.35
C ASN A 959 5.05 37.25 57.14
N LEU A 960 5.38 37.83 55.98
CA LEU A 960 6.72 38.18 55.55
C LEU A 960 6.83 39.70 55.31
N ASN A 961 8.04 40.22 55.49
CA ASN A 961 8.30 41.65 55.32
C ASN A 961 8.14 42.09 53.86
N ASN A 962 7.37 43.15 53.62
CA ASN A 962 7.39 43.90 52.36
C ASN A 962 8.44 45.01 52.45
N THR A 963 9.36 45.08 51.51
CA THR A 963 10.43 46.09 51.48
C THR A 963 10.02 47.22 50.56
N ILE A 964 9.92 48.45 51.07
CA ILE A 964 9.52 49.64 50.33
C ILE A 964 10.59 50.71 50.51
N ASN A 965 11.37 50.97 49.46
CA ASN A 965 12.44 51.96 49.46
C ASN A 965 12.03 53.19 48.64
N GLY A 966 12.39 54.38 49.12
CA GLY A 966 12.25 55.64 48.37
C GLY A 966 10.84 56.22 48.25
N ALA A 967 9.81 55.54 48.75
CA ALA A 967 8.45 56.08 48.78
C ALA A 967 8.33 57.33 49.67
N THR A 968 7.68 58.37 49.16
CA THR A 968 7.17 59.50 49.97
C THR A 968 6.05 59.03 50.89
N THR A 969 5.18 58.13 50.39
CA THR A 969 4.14 57.46 51.17
C THR A 969 4.33 55.95 51.05
N ALA A 970 5.00 55.33 52.03
CA ALA A 970 5.28 53.90 51.99
C ALA A 970 4.01 53.05 52.08
N VAL A 971 3.08 53.43 52.97
CA VAL A 971 1.77 52.81 53.07
C VAL A 971 0.69 53.85 53.30
N PHE A 972 -0.49 53.63 52.72
CA PHE A 972 -1.71 54.37 53.04
C PHE A 972 -2.90 53.42 53.11
N VAL A 973 -3.71 53.58 54.14
CA VAL A 973 -4.95 52.84 54.38
C VAL A 973 -6.00 53.80 54.97
N PRO A 974 -7.29 53.69 54.64
CA PRO A 974 -8.29 54.57 55.20
C PRO A 974 -8.48 54.28 56.70
N ALA A 975 -8.78 55.34 57.48
CA ALA A 975 -8.93 55.20 58.92
C ALA A 975 -10.19 54.39 59.27
N ASN A 976 -10.08 53.49 60.25
CA ASN A 976 -11.18 52.65 60.76
C ASN A 976 -11.84 51.73 59.70
N SER A 977 -11.12 51.36 58.63
CA SER A 977 -11.66 50.51 57.55
C SER A 977 -10.87 49.22 57.30
N ILE A 978 -9.89 48.92 58.14
CA ILE A 978 -9.02 47.75 58.01
C ILE A 978 -8.86 47.02 59.35
N THR A 979 -8.55 45.73 59.29
CA THR A 979 -8.12 44.91 60.43
C THR A 979 -6.98 43.98 59.99
N GLY A 980 -6.32 43.30 60.92
CA GLY A 980 -5.29 42.30 60.62
C GLY A 980 -3.86 42.81 60.86
N ARG A 981 -2.91 42.39 60.03
CA ARG A 981 -1.48 42.68 60.21
C ARG A 981 -0.80 42.92 58.87
N LEU A 982 0.05 43.95 58.82
CA LEU A 982 0.91 44.26 57.68
C LEU A 982 2.37 44.46 58.14
N VAL A 983 3.34 43.82 57.49
CA VAL A 983 4.78 44.01 57.80
C VAL A 983 5.45 44.78 56.68
N ILE A 984 5.96 45.98 56.97
CA ILE A 984 6.65 46.86 56.02
C ILE A 984 7.97 47.34 56.61
N ASN A 985 9.06 47.20 55.87
CA ASN A 985 10.40 47.67 56.27
C ASN A 985 10.81 47.20 57.69
N GLY A 986 10.42 45.98 58.06
CA GLY A 986 10.66 45.37 59.37
C GLY A 986 9.73 45.84 60.49
N GLN A 987 8.82 46.78 60.22
CA GLN A 987 7.82 47.27 61.16
C GLN A 987 6.51 46.52 60.97
N VAL A 988 5.86 46.18 62.10
CA VAL A 988 4.55 45.54 62.12
C VAL A 988 3.49 46.61 62.36
N PHE A 989 2.50 46.65 61.47
CA PHE A 989 1.30 47.47 61.56
C PHE A 989 0.13 46.53 61.88
N GLU A 990 -0.55 46.76 63.00
CA GLU A 990 -1.70 45.98 63.48
C GLU A 990 -2.95 46.87 63.61
#